data_AF-A0A918MSV2-F1
#
_entry.id   AF-A0A918MSV2-F1
#
_cell.length_a   1.000
_cell.length_b   1.000
_cell.length_c   1.000
_cell.angle_alpha   90.00
_cell.angle_beta   90.00
_cell.angle_gamma   90.00
#
_symmetry.space_group_name_H-M   'P 1'
#
loop_
_entity.id
_entity.type
_entity.pdbx_description
1 polymer ?
#
loop_
_entity_poly.entity_id
_entity_poly.type
_entity_poly.pdbx_seq_one_letter_code
_entity_poly.pdbx_strand_id
1 'polypeptide(L)'
;MVGRNRRNAPALATALLVTALSPLAPPASAAGPAPAPPDALLAREPDRPSASTEQFYLALPDRFANGSPANDRGGLAGDRTATGYDPTDKDFFQGGDLKGITDRLDYIKGLGTTAIWLAPVFRNKPVTVRDGRATANYHGYAVTDFTSVDPHFGTQAELSELIDKAHAKGMKVFFDVITNHTADTVDYAEKRYGYRSKGAYPYLDTQGRPFDDSTGMRETDAAGAPYTPRVSTDPEDRKVPDWLNDPAMYHNRGNSTFAGESALYGDFLGMDDLWTERPEVVRGMEEIYQKWVGDFGVDGFRVDTAKNVDMAFWTQWATALDRYAARHGREDFFLFAEAFSADASITAPYVTQGRLDSTLDFPLQAAVRNFASRGGPAGDLAHVFAQDYRYSTDRTNAYSQVTFLGSHDMGRIGAFVAQDHPGADDAELLRRDRLAHELMFLSRGNPVIYSGDEQGFTGAGGDVDARQTMFASKVPDYLDDDEIGTTRTAASDAYDTDHPLYRAIAGLSRLTRQNPALRDGVQTERLSQDSVYAFSRTDVHQGRDYLVAFNNAAGDRTVTLPAGQTRTPYQALYGTKGTVHSDAEGDVTLTVPGLSAVVYRADRPLGTPADTPSLSLHAPAAGATGTVEISADVSGGAYDRVVFAAQTGDGAWQTLGTADHAPYRITQNIAADVPAGTPLRYKAVVVDSAGRTASDLAATTAGRAPVATKPTAARHWAVVHYRRADGDYTGLRLRTADGRTAAFDGRDAYGAFAWFAPSGGAAEIPFTVEKDGAADGPERTLDFAAAPEVWTAQGGTTVTATRPADAYPAPDPAKAVIHYHRPDGDYDGWGLHAWTGAAHPPEWNDPIRPVRRDSFGLVFEVALSDHADSLSYILHKKEEKDVPVDEALDFSLYGHEVWRVAGDPAYLTPSLGGAFGLDLTTSAATWLDDTTVVWRGTGAGVASQQLVYAPDGGITLRDGSLSDEGRWLRLNPARLTDAQRAAHPELADHQAFTVDPRDRGRIAEARASRQVIATQRGQDGALLGATTVDLPAH
;
A
#
# COMPACT_ATOMS: atom_id res chain seq x y z
N MET A 1 1.07 39.25 58.73
CA MET A 1 0.21 40.40 59.09
C MET A 1 0.87 41.66 58.53
N VAL A 2 0.13 42.43 57.73
CA VAL A 2 0.44 43.81 57.26
C VAL A 2 1.65 43.91 56.30
N GLY A 3 1.55 44.18 55.00
CA GLY A 3 0.58 44.98 54.25
C GLY A 3 1.20 46.34 53.92
N ARG A 4 1.51 46.62 52.64
CA ARG A 4 1.65 47.98 52.14
C ARG A 4 1.13 48.06 50.72
N ASN A 5 0.13 48.93 50.56
CA ASN A 5 -0.60 49.19 49.33
C ASN A 5 -0.81 50.70 49.24
N ARG A 6 -0.95 51.19 47.99
CA ARG A 6 -1.42 52.53 47.54
C ARG A 6 -0.35 53.64 47.46
N ARG A 7 -0.25 54.45 46.40
CA ARG A 7 -1.26 54.95 45.43
C ARG A 7 -0.61 55.65 44.20
N ASN A 8 -1.34 55.60 43.07
CA ASN A 8 -1.51 56.62 42.00
C ASN A 8 -0.49 56.79 40.84
N ALA A 9 -0.98 56.37 39.66
CA ALA A 9 -0.88 56.83 38.25
C ALA A 9 -0.52 58.31 37.94
N PRO A 10 -0.44 58.78 36.65
CA PRO A 10 -0.23 58.14 35.33
C PRO A 10 0.88 58.85 34.49
N ALA A 11 1.32 58.30 33.34
CA ALA A 11 1.85 59.10 32.22
C ALA A 11 1.89 58.33 30.88
N LEU A 12 1.03 58.73 29.95
CA LEU A 12 1.22 58.60 28.51
C LEU A 12 1.67 59.97 27.99
N ALA A 13 2.69 60.03 27.13
CA ALA A 13 2.67 60.70 25.82
C ALA A 13 4.07 60.91 25.20
N THR A 14 4.33 60.12 24.16
CA THR A 14 4.71 60.56 22.79
C THR A 14 6.09 61.17 22.49
N ALA A 15 6.90 60.31 21.86
CA ALA A 15 7.69 60.45 20.62
C ALA A 15 8.73 61.57 20.41
N LEU A 16 9.95 61.13 20.04
CA LEU A 16 10.74 61.75 18.98
C LEU A 16 11.71 60.74 18.35
N LEU A 17 11.63 60.61 17.02
CA LEU A 17 12.53 59.85 16.16
C LEU A 17 13.98 60.37 16.26
N VAL A 18 14.94 59.46 16.41
CA VAL A 18 16.32 59.65 15.96
C VAL A 18 16.75 58.41 15.20
N THR A 19 17.11 58.62 13.93
CA THR A 19 17.67 57.67 12.97
C THR A 19 19.09 57.26 13.38
N ALA A 20 19.29 55.99 13.70
CA ALA A 20 20.61 55.39 13.82
C ALA A 20 20.86 54.46 12.61
N LEU A 21 21.77 54.90 11.73
CA LEU A 21 22.34 54.12 10.63
C LEU A 21 23.05 52.88 11.21
N SER A 22 22.49 51.70 10.95
CA SER A 22 23.23 50.43 11.08
C SER A 22 24.10 50.25 9.85
N PRO A 23 25.34 49.73 9.96
CA PRO A 23 26.16 49.46 8.79
C PRO A 23 25.48 48.37 7.97
N LEU A 24 25.20 48.68 6.70
CA LEU A 24 24.81 47.70 5.69
C LEU A 24 25.87 46.60 5.68
N ALA A 25 25.52 45.42 6.20
CA ALA A 25 26.20 44.20 5.80
C ALA A 25 26.10 44.13 4.26
N PRO A 26 27.19 43.81 3.54
CA PRO A 26 27.08 43.58 2.11
C PRO A 26 26.00 42.51 1.88
N PRO A 27 25.20 42.63 0.81
CA PRO A 27 24.28 41.55 0.44
C PRO A 27 25.09 40.26 0.40
N ALA A 28 24.61 39.22 1.10
CA ALA A 28 25.17 37.90 0.97
C ALA A 28 25.26 37.60 -0.53
N SER A 29 26.48 37.55 -1.07
CA SER A 29 26.73 36.98 -2.38
C SER A 29 26.01 35.65 -2.38
N ALA A 30 25.11 35.41 -3.34
CA ALA A 30 24.58 34.07 -3.57
C ALA A 30 25.79 33.15 -3.64
N ALA A 31 25.96 32.30 -2.63
CA ALA A 31 27.04 31.34 -2.61
C ALA A 31 26.81 30.45 -3.84
N GLY A 32 27.83 30.31 -4.70
CA GLY A 32 27.74 29.37 -5.82
C GLY A 32 27.45 27.95 -5.30
N PRO A 33 27.04 27.03 -6.19
CA PRO A 33 26.71 25.66 -5.81
C PRO A 33 27.86 25.03 -5.00
N ALA A 34 27.50 24.31 -3.94
CA ALA A 34 28.49 23.60 -3.13
C ALA A 34 29.33 22.67 -4.03
N PRO A 35 30.68 22.67 -3.89
CA PRO A 35 31.52 21.81 -4.72
C PRO A 35 31.19 20.34 -4.49
N ALA A 36 31.35 19.53 -5.53
CA ALA A 36 31.14 18.10 -5.43
C ALA A 36 32.03 17.48 -4.35
N PRO A 37 31.53 16.50 -3.57
CA PRO A 37 32.30 15.88 -2.49
C PRO A 37 33.56 15.21 -3.04
N PRO A 38 34.70 15.24 -2.33
CA PRO A 38 35.92 14.54 -2.77
C PRO A 38 35.70 13.03 -2.91
N ASP A 39 36.40 12.38 -3.85
CA ASP A 39 36.27 10.93 -4.09
C ASP A 39 36.59 10.14 -2.83
N ALA A 40 37.62 10.55 -2.09
CA ALA A 40 38.03 9.92 -0.84
C ALA A 40 36.98 10.02 0.28
N LEU A 41 36.03 10.96 0.20
CA LEU A 41 34.91 11.03 1.14
C LEU A 41 33.86 9.98 0.78
N LEU A 42 33.41 9.97 -0.48
CA LEU A 42 32.41 9.00 -0.95
C LEU A 42 32.94 7.56 -0.89
N ALA A 43 34.22 7.33 -1.18
CA ALA A 43 34.82 6.00 -1.11
C ALA A 43 34.83 5.40 0.31
N ARG A 44 34.63 6.20 1.36
CA ARG A 44 34.53 5.73 2.75
C ARG A 44 33.12 5.33 3.17
N GLU A 45 32.11 5.61 2.36
CA GLU A 45 30.74 5.19 2.66
C GLU A 45 30.71 3.66 2.82
N PRO A 46 30.04 3.15 3.87
CA PRO A 46 29.94 1.71 4.10
C PRO A 46 29.08 1.07 2.99
N ASP A 47 29.40 -0.18 2.64
CA ASP A 47 28.61 -0.94 1.66
C ASP A 47 27.48 -1.76 2.30
N ARG A 48 27.55 -1.95 3.61
CA ARG A 48 26.61 -2.75 4.40
C ARG A 48 26.23 -2.03 5.68
N PRO A 49 24.94 -1.98 6.03
CA PRO A 49 24.50 -1.58 7.35
C PRO A 49 24.79 -2.66 8.40
N SER A 50 24.76 -2.29 9.67
CA SER A 50 25.00 -3.20 10.80
C SER A 50 23.91 -4.27 10.98
N ALA A 51 22.68 -4.03 10.52
CA ALA A 51 21.53 -4.91 10.70
C ALA A 51 21.27 -5.88 9.52
N SER A 52 22.23 -6.10 8.61
CA SER A 52 22.06 -6.97 7.42
C SER A 52 22.41 -8.46 7.63
N THR A 53 22.55 -8.91 8.88
CA THR A 53 22.96 -10.30 9.20
C THR A 53 22.12 -10.95 10.29
N GLU A 54 20.95 -10.40 10.60
CA GLU A 54 20.06 -10.93 11.62
C GLU A 54 19.26 -12.13 11.10
N GLN A 55 18.97 -13.06 12.00
CA GLN A 55 18.01 -14.14 11.80
C GLN A 55 16.89 -13.96 12.82
N PHE A 56 15.72 -13.62 12.31
CA PHE A 56 14.53 -13.34 13.09
C PHE A 56 13.74 -14.61 13.37
N TYR A 57 13.13 -14.66 14.55
CA TYR A 57 12.08 -15.62 14.88
C TYR A 57 10.82 -14.83 15.23
N LEU A 58 9.78 -14.95 14.39
CA LEU A 58 8.48 -14.32 14.62
C LEU A 58 7.67 -15.18 15.59
N ALA A 59 7.34 -14.61 16.75
CA ALA A 59 6.53 -15.25 17.77
C ALA A 59 5.25 -14.44 18.05
N LEU A 60 4.10 -15.11 18.02
CA LEU A 60 2.83 -14.58 18.53
C LEU A 60 2.70 -14.99 20.00
N PRO A 61 2.65 -14.05 20.97
CA PRO A 61 2.53 -14.38 22.39
C PRO A 61 1.46 -15.42 22.69
N ASP A 62 0.21 -15.16 22.28
CA ASP A 62 -0.95 -16.04 22.54
C ASP A 62 -0.80 -17.46 22.01
N ARG A 63 0.00 -17.64 20.94
CA ARG A 63 0.13 -18.92 20.22
C ARG A 63 1.43 -19.64 20.51
N PHE A 64 2.38 -19.01 21.22
CA PHE A 64 3.70 -19.58 21.39
C PHE A 64 3.82 -20.52 22.57
N ALA A 65 3.50 -20.10 23.80
CA ALA A 65 3.61 -20.95 24.99
C ALA A 65 2.82 -20.33 26.16
N ASN A 66 2.00 -21.12 26.85
CA ASN A 66 1.32 -20.68 28.08
C ASN A 66 2.21 -20.93 29.31
N GLY A 67 2.88 -19.87 29.79
CA GLY A 67 3.76 -19.91 30.96
C GLY A 67 3.04 -19.67 32.28
N SER A 68 1.85 -19.06 32.26
CA SER A 68 1.08 -18.68 33.44
C SER A 68 -0.44 -18.69 33.18
N PRO A 69 -1.15 -19.80 33.45
CA PRO A 69 -2.61 -19.87 33.30
C PRO A 69 -3.42 -18.87 34.15
N ALA A 70 -2.78 -18.16 35.07
CA ALA A 70 -3.40 -17.12 35.89
C ALA A 70 -3.78 -15.86 35.09
N ASN A 71 -3.15 -15.61 33.94
CA ASN A 71 -3.41 -14.44 33.10
C ASN A 71 -4.24 -14.77 31.84
N ASP A 72 -4.58 -16.03 31.58
CA ASP A 72 -5.37 -16.50 30.42
C ASP A 72 -6.62 -15.66 30.11
N ARG A 73 -7.24 -15.03 31.13
CA ARG A 73 -8.44 -14.20 31.00
C ARG A 73 -8.19 -12.69 31.12
N GLY A 74 -6.93 -12.26 31.12
CA GLY A 74 -6.54 -10.84 31.22
C GLY A 74 -6.96 -10.16 32.53
N GLY A 75 -7.21 -10.94 33.58
CA GLY A 75 -7.79 -10.44 34.84
C GLY A 75 -9.28 -10.03 34.73
N LEU A 76 -9.94 -10.34 33.63
CA LEU A 76 -11.34 -10.03 33.37
C LEU A 76 -12.28 -11.14 33.89
N ALA A 77 -13.49 -10.75 34.26
CA ALA A 77 -14.55 -11.66 34.67
C ALA A 77 -15.63 -11.75 33.59
N GLY A 78 -16.23 -12.93 33.43
CA GLY A 78 -17.30 -13.16 32.46
C GLY A 78 -17.08 -14.42 31.63
N ASP A 79 -17.79 -14.49 30.52
CA ASP A 79 -17.62 -15.51 29.49
C ASP A 79 -16.61 -15.05 28.41
N ARG A 80 -16.43 -15.88 27.38
CA ARG A 80 -15.50 -15.62 26.28
C ARG A 80 -15.75 -14.30 25.55
N THR A 81 -16.98 -13.78 25.51
CA THR A 81 -17.28 -12.49 24.85
C THR A 81 -16.89 -11.29 25.69
N ALA A 82 -16.68 -11.48 26.99
CA ALA A 82 -16.14 -10.47 27.89
C ALA A 82 -14.62 -10.59 28.07
N THR A 83 -14.11 -11.82 28.20
CA THR A 83 -12.69 -12.05 28.49
C THR A 83 -11.84 -12.34 27.25
N GLY A 84 -12.44 -12.58 26.09
CA GLY A 84 -11.71 -12.98 24.87
C GLY A 84 -11.08 -14.38 24.90
N TYR A 85 -11.16 -15.12 26.02
CA TYR A 85 -10.50 -16.41 26.21
C TYR A 85 -11.42 -17.59 25.92
N ASP A 86 -11.05 -18.40 24.92
CA ASP A 86 -11.60 -19.72 24.65
C ASP A 86 -10.53 -20.56 23.94
N PRO A 87 -9.85 -21.48 24.63
CA PRO A 87 -8.74 -22.24 24.04
C PRO A 87 -9.22 -23.27 23.00
N THR A 88 -10.53 -23.44 22.82
CA THR A 88 -11.11 -24.35 21.81
C THR A 88 -11.49 -23.64 20.52
N ASP A 89 -11.33 -22.31 20.45
CA ASP A 89 -11.72 -21.51 19.31
C ASP A 89 -10.54 -20.70 18.76
N LYS A 90 -10.30 -20.82 17.47
CA LYS A 90 -9.17 -20.17 16.79
C LYS A 90 -9.26 -18.65 16.75
N ASP A 91 -10.46 -18.08 16.89
CA ASP A 91 -10.65 -16.62 16.92
C ASP A 91 -10.42 -16.01 18.32
N PHE A 92 -10.10 -16.82 19.33
CA PHE A 92 -10.04 -16.40 20.73
C PHE A 92 -8.62 -16.57 21.30
N PHE A 93 -8.37 -15.91 22.43
CA PHE A 93 -7.14 -16.13 23.20
C PHE A 93 -7.07 -17.60 23.64
N GLN A 94 -5.89 -18.21 23.49
CA GLN A 94 -5.60 -19.59 23.86
C GLN A 94 -4.63 -19.70 25.05
N GLY A 95 -4.05 -18.57 25.48
CA GLY A 95 -3.35 -18.41 26.75
C GLY A 95 -1.83 -18.37 26.65
N GLY A 96 -1.25 -18.25 25.46
CA GLY A 96 0.19 -18.01 25.35
C GLY A 96 0.60 -16.63 25.87
N ASP A 97 1.79 -16.53 26.46
CA ASP A 97 2.21 -15.34 27.20
C ASP A 97 3.73 -15.07 27.17
N LEU A 98 4.14 -13.91 27.70
CA LEU A 98 5.55 -13.47 27.72
C LEU A 98 6.43 -14.41 28.57
N LYS A 99 5.86 -14.98 29.64
CA LYS A 99 6.56 -15.94 30.49
C LYS A 99 6.87 -17.22 29.73
N GLY A 100 5.93 -17.72 28.94
CA GLY A 100 6.10 -18.92 28.11
C GLY A 100 7.18 -18.70 27.05
N ILE A 101 7.20 -17.55 26.39
CA ILE A 101 8.31 -17.19 25.48
C ILE A 101 9.65 -17.18 26.24
N THR A 102 9.68 -16.55 27.42
CA THR A 102 10.88 -16.49 28.27
C THR A 102 11.42 -17.89 28.61
N ASP A 103 10.53 -18.82 28.96
CA ASP A 103 10.88 -20.20 29.32
C ASP A 103 11.38 -21.02 28.11
N ARG A 104 11.15 -20.55 26.88
CA ARG A 104 11.53 -21.21 25.62
C ARG A 104 12.64 -20.52 24.85
N LEU A 105 13.30 -19.52 25.41
CA LEU A 105 14.42 -18.82 24.75
C LEU A 105 15.57 -19.75 24.32
N ASP A 106 15.81 -20.87 25.02
CA ASP A 106 16.83 -21.85 24.63
C ASP A 106 16.45 -22.63 23.37
N TYR A 107 15.17 -22.91 23.16
CA TYR A 107 14.67 -23.51 21.94
C TYR A 107 14.87 -22.56 20.75
N ILE A 108 14.45 -21.30 20.89
CA ILE A 108 14.66 -20.26 19.87
C ILE A 108 16.15 -20.10 19.57
N LYS A 109 17.00 -20.02 20.61
CA LYS A 109 18.45 -19.89 20.43
C LYS A 109 19.07 -21.11 19.74
N GLY A 110 18.52 -22.29 19.98
CA GLY A 110 18.98 -23.55 19.38
C GLY A 110 18.86 -23.59 17.85
N LEU A 111 17.93 -22.84 17.26
CA LEU A 111 17.83 -22.64 15.81
C LEU A 111 19.00 -21.80 15.25
N GLY A 112 19.75 -21.09 16.10
CA GLY A 112 20.77 -20.14 15.69
C GLY A 112 20.28 -18.70 15.59
N THR A 113 19.03 -18.43 15.97
CA THR A 113 18.38 -17.13 15.99
C THR A 113 19.20 -16.05 16.70
N THR A 114 19.14 -14.84 16.17
CA THR A 114 19.82 -13.63 16.69
C THR A 114 18.86 -12.48 16.97
N ALA A 115 17.60 -12.55 16.51
CA ALA A 115 16.57 -11.57 16.82
C ALA A 115 15.20 -12.25 17.02
N ILE A 116 14.40 -11.73 17.95
CA ILE A 116 12.99 -12.11 18.13
C ILE A 116 12.14 -10.96 17.64
N TRP A 117 11.25 -11.22 16.68
CA TRP A 117 10.15 -10.33 16.33
C TRP A 117 8.94 -10.78 17.13
N LEU A 118 8.52 -9.96 18.08
CA LEU A 118 7.37 -10.20 18.93
C LEU A 118 6.16 -9.49 18.32
N ALA A 119 5.09 -10.24 18.04
CA ALA A 119 3.80 -9.66 17.66
C ALA A 119 3.32 -8.66 18.74
N PRO A 120 2.37 -7.76 18.44
CA PRO A 120 2.08 -6.64 19.32
C PRO A 120 1.70 -7.08 20.74
N VAL A 121 2.30 -6.43 21.73
CA VAL A 121 2.10 -6.75 23.16
C VAL A 121 1.28 -5.70 23.91
N PHE A 122 0.85 -4.63 23.23
CA PHE A 122 0.10 -3.54 23.83
C PHE A 122 -1.26 -4.00 24.32
N ARG A 123 -1.84 -3.30 25.28
CA ARG A 123 -3.18 -3.64 25.77
C ARG A 123 -4.24 -3.39 24.69
N ASN A 124 -5.00 -4.43 24.42
CA ASN A 124 -6.02 -4.49 23.38
C ASN A 124 -7.43 -4.40 23.96
N LYS A 125 -8.38 -4.06 23.09
CA LYS A 125 -9.79 -4.37 23.31
C LYS A 125 -9.93 -5.90 23.34
N PRO A 126 -10.50 -6.55 24.36
CA PRO A 126 -10.48 -8.02 24.44
C PRO A 126 -11.23 -8.70 23.28
N VAL A 127 -12.40 -8.16 22.91
CA VAL A 127 -13.29 -8.72 21.89
C VAL A 127 -13.86 -7.62 21.01
N THR A 128 -13.89 -7.88 19.70
CA THR A 128 -14.58 -7.08 18.69
C THR A 128 -15.74 -7.89 18.11
N VAL A 129 -16.85 -7.24 17.77
CA VAL A 129 -17.97 -7.89 17.08
C VAL A 129 -18.03 -7.35 15.66
N ARG A 130 -17.82 -8.23 14.68
CA ARG A 130 -17.88 -7.90 13.26
C ARG A 130 -18.84 -8.84 12.55
N ASP A 131 -19.76 -8.29 11.76
CA ASP A 131 -20.78 -9.04 11.01
C ASP A 131 -21.58 -10.04 11.89
N GLY A 132 -21.82 -9.67 13.15
CA GLY A 132 -22.51 -10.49 14.14
C GLY A 132 -21.67 -11.62 14.75
N ARG A 133 -20.39 -11.76 14.37
CA ARG A 133 -19.43 -12.70 14.97
C ARG A 133 -18.53 -11.97 15.97
N ALA A 134 -18.42 -12.52 17.17
CA ALA A 134 -17.46 -12.06 18.16
C ALA A 134 -16.10 -12.73 17.92
N THR A 135 -15.03 -11.93 17.88
CA THR A 135 -13.64 -12.39 17.73
C THR A 135 -12.78 -11.70 18.78
N ALA A 136 -11.81 -12.39 19.36
CA ALA A 136 -10.90 -11.78 20.32
C ALA A 136 -9.71 -11.13 19.61
N ASN A 137 -9.18 -10.04 20.17
CA ASN A 137 -7.99 -9.37 19.61
C ASN A 137 -6.68 -9.98 20.16
N TYR A 138 -6.60 -11.31 20.19
CA TYR A 138 -5.44 -12.06 20.67
C TYR A 138 -4.16 -11.80 19.86
N HIS A 139 -4.32 -11.27 18.65
CA HIS A 139 -3.25 -10.90 17.74
C HIS A 139 -2.56 -9.59 18.09
N GLY A 140 -3.19 -8.72 18.90
CA GLY A 140 -2.55 -7.52 19.45
C GLY A 140 -2.76 -6.20 18.67
N TYR A 141 -3.51 -6.20 17.57
CA TYR A 141 -3.63 -5.06 16.65
C TYR A 141 -4.77 -4.06 16.96
N ALA A 142 -5.73 -4.42 17.82
CA ALA A 142 -6.82 -3.53 18.25
C ALA A 142 -6.48 -2.83 19.57
N VAL A 143 -5.48 -1.96 19.55
CA VAL A 143 -4.89 -1.35 20.74
C VAL A 143 -5.83 -0.31 21.37
N THR A 144 -6.07 -0.44 22.68
CA THR A 144 -6.73 0.57 23.50
C THR A 144 -5.73 1.31 24.38
N ASP A 145 -4.65 0.68 24.84
CA ASP A 145 -3.61 1.36 25.62
C ASP A 145 -2.21 1.04 25.09
N PHE A 146 -1.63 2.03 24.41
CA PHE A 146 -0.29 1.98 23.82
C PHE A 146 0.85 2.07 24.83
N THR A 147 0.56 2.20 26.12
CA THR A 147 1.56 2.43 27.18
C THR A 147 1.69 1.28 28.15
N SER A 148 0.87 0.24 28.01
CA SER A 148 0.89 -0.93 28.88
C SER A 148 0.88 -2.25 28.09
N VAL A 149 1.41 -3.29 28.71
CA VAL A 149 1.36 -4.67 28.21
C VAL A 149 -0.07 -5.21 28.39
N ASP A 150 -0.56 -5.96 27.41
CA ASP A 150 -1.85 -6.63 27.52
C ASP A 150 -1.85 -7.59 28.71
N PRO A 151 -2.83 -7.50 29.62
CA PRO A 151 -2.86 -8.35 30.80
C PRO A 151 -3.03 -9.85 30.47
N HIS A 152 -3.46 -10.23 29.26
CA HIS A 152 -3.44 -11.63 28.81
C HIS A 152 -2.02 -12.14 28.59
N PHE A 153 -1.09 -11.27 28.18
CA PHE A 153 0.31 -11.65 27.91
C PHE A 153 1.21 -11.51 29.14
N GLY A 154 0.80 -10.72 30.14
CA GLY A 154 1.51 -10.57 31.41
C GLY A 154 1.69 -9.11 31.82
N THR A 155 2.85 -8.81 32.39
CA THR A 155 3.16 -7.51 33.00
C THR A 155 4.36 -6.84 32.34
N GLN A 156 4.53 -5.53 32.56
CA GLN A 156 5.74 -4.81 32.15
C GLN A 156 7.02 -5.42 32.76
N ALA A 157 6.96 -5.96 33.98
CA ALA A 157 8.11 -6.60 34.61
C ALA A 157 8.51 -7.90 33.88
N GLU A 158 7.54 -8.71 33.46
CA GLU A 158 7.79 -9.93 32.68
C GLU A 158 8.31 -9.60 31.28
N LEU A 159 7.84 -8.51 30.67
CA LEU A 159 8.41 -8.01 29.41
C LEU A 159 9.88 -7.61 29.57
N SER A 160 10.22 -6.87 30.63
CA SER A 160 11.62 -6.52 30.94
C SER A 160 12.46 -7.79 31.15
N GLU A 161 11.93 -8.78 31.88
CA GLU A 161 12.65 -10.04 32.11
C GLU A 161 12.89 -10.82 30.81
N LEU A 162 11.91 -10.87 29.90
CA LEU A 162 12.04 -11.48 28.58
C LEU A 162 13.18 -10.83 27.80
N ILE A 163 13.18 -9.50 27.72
CA ILE A 163 14.19 -8.72 26.97
C ILE A 163 15.57 -8.93 27.57
N ASP A 164 15.72 -8.78 28.89
CA ASP A 164 17.00 -8.98 29.58
C ASP A 164 17.57 -10.37 29.33
N LYS A 165 16.73 -11.41 29.39
CA LYS A 165 17.16 -12.79 29.14
C LYS A 165 17.47 -13.06 27.66
N ALA A 166 16.74 -12.45 26.73
CA ALA A 166 17.04 -12.52 25.31
C ALA A 166 18.40 -11.86 25.00
N HIS A 167 18.62 -10.64 25.51
CA HIS A 167 19.90 -9.92 25.38
C HIS A 167 21.05 -10.70 26.00
N ALA A 168 20.86 -11.30 27.18
CA ALA A 168 21.88 -12.15 27.82
C ALA A 168 22.25 -13.39 26.99
N LYS A 169 21.37 -13.84 26.08
CA LYS A 169 21.62 -14.92 25.11
C LYS A 169 22.11 -14.40 23.74
N GLY A 170 22.37 -13.11 23.62
CA GLY A 170 22.76 -12.46 22.37
C GLY A 170 21.66 -12.56 21.31
N MET A 171 20.41 -12.34 21.72
CA MET A 171 19.28 -12.16 20.81
C MET A 171 18.68 -10.78 21.02
N LYS A 172 18.50 -10.02 19.93
CA LYS A 172 17.78 -8.74 19.91
C LYS A 172 16.27 -8.96 20.04
N VAL A 173 15.52 -7.96 20.48
CA VAL A 173 14.06 -7.99 20.58
C VAL A 173 13.45 -6.81 19.82
N PHE A 174 12.56 -7.14 18.90
CA PHE A 174 11.83 -6.23 18.05
C PHE A 174 10.35 -6.29 18.38
N PHE A 175 9.71 -5.13 18.48
CA PHE A 175 8.26 -5.07 18.65
C PHE A 175 7.58 -4.80 17.33
N ASP A 176 6.46 -5.46 17.14
CA ASP A 176 5.44 -5.04 16.19
C ASP A 176 4.74 -3.78 16.71
N VAL A 177 4.66 -2.72 15.90
CA VAL A 177 4.10 -1.42 16.28
C VAL A 177 3.05 -0.94 15.29
N ILE A 178 1.97 -0.35 15.83
CA ILE A 178 0.81 0.09 15.06
C ILE A 178 0.76 1.63 15.07
N THR A 179 0.88 2.24 13.89
CA THR A 179 0.76 3.71 13.75
C THR A 179 -0.49 4.13 12.96
N ASN A 180 -1.08 3.20 12.21
CA ASN A 180 -2.23 3.43 11.35
C ASN A 180 -3.53 3.62 12.13
N HIS A 181 -3.84 2.72 13.05
CA HIS A 181 -5.17 2.64 13.66
C HIS A 181 -5.11 2.38 15.17
N THR A 182 -6.28 2.48 15.79
CA THR A 182 -6.54 2.02 17.16
C THR A 182 -7.70 1.01 17.17
N ALA A 183 -8.07 0.47 18.33
CA ALA A 183 -9.29 -0.34 18.43
C ALA A 183 -10.53 0.39 17.88
N ASP A 184 -11.48 -0.36 17.31
CA ASP A 184 -12.80 0.12 16.88
C ASP A 184 -13.63 0.58 18.08
N THR A 185 -13.70 1.91 18.23
CA THR A 185 -14.43 2.60 19.32
C THR A 185 -15.11 3.89 18.85
N VAL A 186 -14.91 4.30 17.58
CA VAL A 186 -15.53 5.47 16.99
C VAL A 186 -16.61 5.03 16.00
N ASP A 187 -17.86 5.22 16.39
CA ASP A 187 -19.02 4.93 15.56
C ASP A 187 -19.46 6.18 14.78
N TYR A 188 -20.35 6.04 13.80
CA TYR A 188 -20.91 7.15 13.03
C TYR A 188 -22.40 7.32 13.32
N ALA A 189 -22.85 8.57 13.53
CA ALA A 189 -24.27 8.87 13.75
C ALA A 189 -25.15 8.43 12.57
N GLU A 190 -24.58 8.41 11.36
CA GLU A 190 -25.21 8.00 10.12
C GLU A 190 -25.48 6.50 10.00
N LYS A 191 -24.80 5.65 10.79
CA LYS A 191 -24.88 4.18 10.71
C LYS A 191 -24.61 3.64 9.31
N ARG A 192 -23.60 4.21 8.67
CA ARG A 192 -23.04 3.79 7.38
C ARG A 192 -21.53 3.82 7.51
N TYR A 193 -20.88 2.87 6.84
CA TYR A 193 -19.45 2.62 7.03
C TYR A 193 -18.69 2.49 5.72
N GLY A 194 -19.33 2.65 4.55
CA GLY A 194 -18.61 2.71 3.28
C GLY A 194 -17.76 3.98 3.19
N TYR A 195 -16.60 3.87 2.52
CA TYR A 195 -15.66 4.97 2.34
C TYR A 195 -16.32 6.23 1.72
N ARG A 196 -16.06 7.40 2.31
CA ARG A 196 -16.41 8.72 1.80
C ARG A 196 -15.17 9.41 1.24
N SER A 197 -15.11 9.58 -0.08
CA SER A 197 -13.97 10.18 -0.76
C SER A 197 -13.72 11.65 -0.39
N LYS A 198 -12.47 12.10 -0.54
CA LYS A 198 -12.05 13.48 -0.29
C LYS A 198 -12.74 14.45 -1.24
N GLY A 199 -12.92 14.05 -2.50
CA GLY A 199 -13.56 14.88 -3.52
C GLY A 199 -15.06 15.11 -3.28
N ALA A 200 -15.82 14.06 -2.97
CA ALA A 200 -17.26 14.16 -2.73
C ALA A 200 -17.59 14.68 -1.32
N TYR A 201 -16.76 14.31 -0.34
CA TYR A 201 -16.91 14.62 1.07
C TYR A 201 -15.59 15.17 1.65
N PRO A 202 -15.23 16.42 1.32
CA PRO A 202 -14.03 17.06 1.84
C PRO A 202 -14.16 17.34 3.34
N TYR A 203 -13.02 17.49 4.01
CA TYR A 203 -12.99 18.08 5.34
C TYR A 203 -13.39 19.55 5.25
N LEU A 204 -14.11 20.04 6.26
CA LEU A 204 -14.46 21.46 6.38
C LEU A 204 -13.62 22.12 7.46
N ASP A 205 -13.11 23.32 7.18
CA ASP A 205 -12.55 24.18 8.21
C ASP A 205 -13.65 24.73 9.14
N THR A 206 -13.27 25.41 10.23
CA THR A 206 -14.22 25.98 11.19
C THR A 206 -15.19 27.01 10.58
N GLN A 207 -14.88 27.56 9.40
CA GLN A 207 -15.74 28.48 8.66
C GLN A 207 -16.63 27.75 7.62
N GLY A 208 -16.46 26.44 7.45
CA GLY A 208 -17.23 25.63 6.53
C GLY A 208 -16.68 25.61 5.12
N ARG A 209 -15.43 26.03 4.91
CA ARG A 209 -14.79 25.90 3.60
C ARG A 209 -14.15 24.52 3.48
N PRO A 210 -14.32 23.83 2.35
CA PRO A 210 -13.64 22.57 2.12
C PRO A 210 -12.14 22.77 1.95
N PHE A 211 -11.34 21.79 2.35
CA PHE A 211 -9.91 21.75 2.10
C PHE A 211 -9.40 20.31 1.88
N ASP A 212 -8.23 20.23 1.26
CA ASP A 212 -7.48 19.00 1.05
C ASP A 212 -6.20 19.06 1.89
N ASP A 213 -6.10 18.18 2.87
CA ASP A 213 -4.98 18.05 3.80
C ASP A 213 -3.64 17.74 3.11
N SER A 214 -3.66 17.04 1.96
CA SER A 214 -2.44 16.76 1.17
C SER A 214 -1.78 18.02 0.61
N THR A 215 -2.54 19.12 0.49
CA THR A 215 -2.04 20.43 0.06
C THR A 215 -1.79 21.39 1.23
N GLY A 216 -2.18 20.99 2.44
CA GLY A 216 -2.00 21.75 3.67
C GLY A 216 -3.18 21.62 4.63
N MET A 217 -2.87 21.30 5.88
CA MET A 217 -3.83 21.23 6.97
C MET A 217 -4.43 22.62 7.31
N ARG A 218 -5.73 22.67 7.62
CA ARG A 218 -6.42 23.86 8.14
C ARG A 218 -6.93 23.62 9.55
N GLU A 219 -7.30 24.70 10.24
CA GLU A 219 -8.00 24.60 11.52
C GLU A 219 -9.38 23.94 11.33
N THR A 220 -9.54 22.75 11.91
CA THR A 220 -10.75 21.94 11.86
C THR A 220 -10.95 21.19 13.19
N ASP A 221 -12.13 20.59 13.34
CA ASP A 221 -12.52 19.75 14.48
C ASP A 221 -13.37 18.56 13.99
N ALA A 222 -13.86 17.74 14.91
CA ALA A 222 -14.69 16.58 14.58
C ALA A 222 -16.00 16.93 13.84
N ALA A 223 -16.49 18.17 13.94
CA ALA A 223 -17.66 18.61 13.17
C ALA A 223 -17.33 18.86 11.69
N GLY A 224 -16.06 19.10 11.36
CA GLY A 224 -15.53 19.22 10.00
C GLY A 224 -15.36 17.89 9.25
N ALA A 225 -15.52 16.75 9.94
CA ALA A 225 -15.33 15.41 9.38
C ALA A 225 -16.41 15.01 8.34
N PRO A 226 -16.08 14.10 7.40
CA PRO A 226 -17.02 13.54 6.43
C PRO A 226 -18.20 12.84 7.09
N TYR A 227 -17.96 11.90 8.00
CA TYR A 227 -18.98 11.34 8.89
C TYR A 227 -19.13 12.14 10.19
N THR A 228 -20.19 11.87 10.95
CA THR A 228 -20.41 12.44 12.27
C THR A 228 -19.94 11.46 13.34
N PRO A 229 -18.71 11.58 13.88
CA PRO A 229 -18.18 10.61 14.81
C PRO A 229 -18.90 10.60 16.17
N ARG A 230 -18.88 9.42 16.79
CA ARG A 230 -19.46 9.07 18.09
C ARG A 230 -18.50 8.13 18.80
N VAL A 231 -17.64 8.68 19.66
CA VAL A 231 -16.75 7.88 20.51
C VAL A 231 -17.58 7.08 21.52
N SER A 232 -17.19 5.84 21.74
CA SER A 232 -17.77 4.98 22.78
C SER A 232 -17.70 5.65 24.15
N THR A 233 -18.75 5.45 24.95
CA THR A 233 -18.78 5.88 26.35
C THR A 233 -18.45 4.74 27.32
N ASP A 234 -18.16 3.55 26.80
CA ASP A 234 -17.73 2.42 27.63
C ASP A 234 -16.34 2.72 28.23
N PRO A 235 -16.17 2.66 29.57
CA PRO A 235 -14.86 2.83 30.18
C PRO A 235 -13.79 1.85 29.67
N GLU A 236 -14.17 0.65 29.24
CA GLU A 236 -13.24 -0.36 28.71
C GLU A 236 -12.78 -0.05 27.26
N ASP A 237 -13.51 0.81 26.55
CA ASP A 237 -13.15 1.30 25.21
C ASP A 237 -12.27 2.56 25.28
N ARG A 238 -11.97 3.09 26.47
CA ARG A 238 -11.16 4.30 26.60
C ARG A 238 -9.73 4.05 26.13
N LYS A 239 -9.23 4.94 25.27
CA LYS A 239 -7.88 4.86 24.73
C LYS A 239 -6.84 5.57 25.59
N VAL A 240 -5.59 5.10 25.57
CA VAL A 240 -4.44 5.69 26.26
C VAL A 240 -3.25 5.76 25.29
N PRO A 241 -2.61 6.94 25.10
CA PRO A 241 -2.81 8.20 25.84
C PRO A 241 -4.12 8.94 25.54
N ASP A 242 -4.50 9.88 26.42
CA ASP A 242 -5.81 10.55 26.40
C ASP A 242 -6.15 11.25 25.07
N TRP A 243 -5.15 11.74 24.33
CA TRP A 243 -5.35 12.43 23.05
C TRP A 243 -6.01 11.54 21.98
N LEU A 244 -5.87 10.22 22.08
CA LEU A 244 -6.53 9.25 21.20
C LEU A 244 -8.06 9.21 21.36
N ASN A 245 -8.62 9.83 22.40
CA ASN A 245 -10.07 9.89 22.58
C ASN A 245 -10.71 11.12 21.91
N ASP A 246 -9.91 12.00 21.29
CA ASP A 246 -10.44 13.09 20.47
C ASP A 246 -10.77 12.54 19.07
N PRO A 247 -12.07 12.49 18.67
CA PRO A 247 -12.45 11.97 17.36
C PRO A 247 -11.88 12.80 16.20
N ALA A 248 -11.41 14.03 16.43
CA ALA A 248 -10.72 14.84 15.41
C ALA A 248 -9.32 14.30 15.04
N MET A 249 -8.81 13.30 15.76
CA MET A 249 -7.53 12.63 15.46
C MET A 249 -7.67 11.51 14.44
N TYR A 250 -8.88 11.26 13.92
CA TYR A 250 -9.19 10.18 12.98
C TYR A 250 -9.71 10.75 11.66
N HIS A 251 -9.53 10.02 10.55
CA HIS A 251 -10.01 10.49 9.24
C HIS A 251 -11.55 10.50 9.14
N ASN A 252 -12.24 9.61 9.86
CA ASN A 252 -13.71 9.55 9.94
C ASN A 252 -14.38 9.46 8.56
N ARG A 253 -13.84 8.58 7.70
CA ARG A 253 -14.27 8.39 6.31
C ARG A 253 -14.95 7.05 6.06
N GLY A 254 -15.02 6.16 7.05
CA GLY A 254 -15.52 4.80 6.87
C GLY A 254 -14.46 3.85 6.33
N ASN A 255 -14.86 2.58 6.21
CA ASN A 255 -14.03 1.43 5.87
C ASN A 255 -13.32 1.60 4.53
N SER A 256 -12.01 1.33 4.55
CA SER A 256 -11.17 1.32 3.35
C SER A 256 -11.70 0.34 2.30
N THR A 257 -11.55 0.70 1.02
CA THR A 257 -11.66 -0.25 -0.10
C THR A 257 -10.29 -0.81 -0.49
N PHE A 258 -9.22 -0.39 0.17
CA PHE A 258 -7.82 -0.71 -0.13
C PHE A 258 -7.41 -0.34 -1.56
N ALA A 259 -8.02 0.70 -2.13
CA ALA A 259 -7.77 1.16 -3.50
C ALA A 259 -7.74 2.69 -3.58
N GLY A 260 -6.80 3.22 -4.36
CA GLY A 260 -6.62 4.67 -4.49
C GLY A 260 -6.42 5.35 -3.13
N GLU A 261 -7.06 6.51 -2.95
CA GLU A 261 -6.97 7.25 -1.67
C GLU A 261 -7.56 6.48 -0.48
N SER A 262 -8.56 5.60 -0.67
CA SER A 262 -9.19 4.93 0.48
C SER A 262 -8.21 4.05 1.26
N ALA A 263 -7.13 3.59 0.61
CA ALA A 263 -6.09 2.83 1.27
C ALA A 263 -5.37 3.63 2.38
N LEU A 264 -5.30 4.96 2.27
CA LEU A 264 -4.57 5.84 3.19
C LEU A 264 -5.46 6.61 4.18
N TYR A 265 -6.78 6.58 3.97
CA TYR A 265 -7.72 7.50 4.61
C TYR A 265 -8.96 6.79 5.19
N GLY A 266 -9.03 5.46 5.08
CA GLY A 266 -10.22 4.68 5.40
C GLY A 266 -9.94 3.65 6.49
N ASP A 267 -10.95 3.36 7.30
CA ASP A 267 -10.87 2.47 8.46
C ASP A 267 -10.35 1.08 8.05
N PHE A 268 -9.20 0.67 8.60
CA PHE A 268 -8.53 -0.57 8.26
C PHE A 268 -9.29 -1.76 8.87
N LEU A 269 -10.07 -2.46 8.04
CA LEU A 269 -10.92 -3.57 8.48
C LEU A 269 -11.88 -3.20 9.63
N GLY A 270 -12.28 -1.92 9.69
CA GLY A 270 -13.17 -1.35 10.71
C GLY A 270 -12.46 -0.73 11.92
N MET A 271 -11.12 -0.83 12.02
CA MET A 271 -10.36 -0.18 13.07
C MET A 271 -10.21 1.32 12.80
N ASP A 272 -10.35 2.14 13.85
CA ASP A 272 -10.41 3.60 13.74
C ASP A 272 -9.09 4.17 13.15
N ASP A 273 -9.14 4.73 11.94
CA ASP A 273 -7.98 5.21 11.15
C ASP A 273 -7.47 6.57 11.62
N LEU A 274 -6.22 6.63 12.08
CA LEU A 274 -5.61 7.86 12.61
C LEU A 274 -5.24 8.81 11.49
N TRP A 275 -5.54 10.09 11.69
CA TRP A 275 -5.27 11.14 10.73
C TRP A 275 -3.78 11.54 10.74
N THR A 276 -2.93 10.74 10.10
CA THR A 276 -1.46 10.86 10.17
C THR A 276 -0.89 12.12 9.51
N GLU A 277 -1.65 12.80 8.66
CA GLU A 277 -1.31 14.14 8.17
C GLU A 277 -1.33 15.22 9.26
N ARG A 278 -1.95 14.95 10.41
CA ARG A 278 -2.00 15.89 11.53
C ARG A 278 -0.69 15.90 12.31
N PRO A 279 -0.06 17.07 12.53
CA PRO A 279 1.14 17.18 13.36
C PRO A 279 0.95 16.68 14.80
N GLU A 280 -0.28 16.74 15.34
CA GLU A 280 -0.62 16.19 16.66
C GLU A 280 -0.48 14.68 16.70
N VAL A 281 -0.96 13.98 15.66
CA VAL A 281 -0.88 12.51 15.55
C VAL A 281 0.57 12.08 15.36
N VAL A 282 1.33 12.76 14.48
CA VAL A 282 2.77 12.49 14.29
C VAL A 282 3.52 12.58 15.62
N ARG A 283 3.37 13.69 16.36
CA ARG A 283 4.03 13.88 17.66
C ARG A 283 3.57 12.87 18.71
N GLY A 284 2.26 12.59 18.77
CA GLY A 284 1.71 11.62 19.71
C GLY A 284 2.29 10.21 19.49
N MET A 285 2.42 9.78 18.24
CA MET A 285 3.02 8.50 17.88
C MET A 285 4.54 8.48 18.09
N GLU A 286 5.24 9.59 17.85
CA GLU A 286 6.65 9.71 18.25
C GLU A 286 6.82 9.49 19.76
N GLU A 287 6.03 10.17 20.59
CA GLU A 287 6.12 10.08 22.05
C GLU A 287 5.82 8.67 22.57
N ILE A 288 4.79 8.02 22.02
CA ILE A 288 4.42 6.64 22.37
C ILE A 288 5.61 5.70 22.14
N TYR A 289 6.20 5.71 20.96
CA TYR A 289 7.22 4.71 20.61
C TYR A 289 8.61 5.05 21.16
N GLN A 290 8.92 6.34 21.36
CA GLN A 290 10.12 6.76 22.10
C GLN A 290 10.09 6.27 23.55
N LYS A 291 8.91 6.21 24.18
CA LYS A 291 8.76 5.66 25.53
C LYS A 291 9.16 4.19 25.61
N TRP A 292 8.73 3.36 24.66
CA TRP A 292 9.10 1.94 24.63
C TRP A 292 10.60 1.73 24.41
N VAL A 293 11.23 2.54 23.55
CA VAL A 293 12.70 2.54 23.39
C VAL A 293 13.39 2.91 24.70
N GLY A 294 12.91 3.95 25.40
CA GLY A 294 13.51 4.43 26.64
C GLY A 294 13.34 3.50 27.84
N ASP A 295 12.16 2.89 27.98
CA ASP A 295 11.80 2.10 29.18
C ASP A 295 12.31 0.66 29.12
N PHE A 296 12.29 0.04 27.93
CA PHE A 296 12.59 -1.39 27.77
C PHE A 296 13.85 -1.67 26.96
N GLY A 297 14.39 -0.65 26.27
CA GLY A 297 15.58 -0.85 25.45
C GLY A 297 15.37 -1.89 24.34
N VAL A 298 14.23 -1.84 23.65
CA VAL A 298 14.01 -2.62 22.41
C VAL A 298 15.05 -2.26 21.34
N ASP A 299 15.31 -3.19 20.43
CA ASP A 299 16.37 -3.07 19.41
C ASP A 299 15.86 -2.57 18.06
N GLY A 300 14.55 -2.53 17.87
CA GLY A 300 13.93 -2.05 16.65
C GLY A 300 12.44 -2.31 16.61
N PHE A 301 11.80 -1.92 15.51
CA PHE A 301 10.37 -2.10 15.29
C PHE A 301 10.08 -2.71 13.92
N ARG A 302 9.13 -3.66 13.90
CA ARG A 302 8.33 -3.96 12.70
C ARG A 302 7.16 -3.00 12.69
N VAL A 303 7.00 -2.19 11.65
CA VAL A 303 5.87 -1.26 11.53
C VAL A 303 4.74 -1.90 10.72
N ASP A 304 3.57 -1.97 11.33
CA ASP A 304 2.35 -2.53 10.76
C ASP A 304 1.77 -1.64 9.65
N THR A 305 1.16 -2.29 8.64
CA THR A 305 0.29 -1.64 7.64
C THR A 305 0.87 -0.37 7.00
N ALA A 306 2.17 -0.40 6.64
CA ALA A 306 2.87 0.79 6.19
C ALA A 306 2.27 1.43 4.92
N LYS A 307 1.63 0.60 4.07
CA LYS A 307 0.93 1.03 2.86
C LYS A 307 -0.32 1.86 3.12
N ASN A 308 -0.81 1.87 4.35
CA ASN A 308 -2.05 2.53 4.76
C ASN A 308 -1.81 3.86 5.49
N VAL A 309 -0.55 4.25 5.68
CA VAL A 309 -0.14 5.51 6.29
C VAL A 309 0.60 6.38 5.28
N ASP A 310 0.39 7.69 5.32
CA ASP A 310 1.01 8.61 4.38
C ASP A 310 2.55 8.61 4.46
N MET A 311 3.22 8.83 3.32
CA MET A 311 4.69 8.77 3.24
C MET A 311 5.40 9.87 4.06
N ALA A 312 4.74 11.01 4.30
CA ALA A 312 5.34 12.11 5.05
C ALA A 312 5.37 11.80 6.55
N PHE A 313 4.39 11.05 7.07
CA PHE A 313 4.44 10.49 8.43
C PHE A 313 5.70 9.65 8.63
N TRP A 314 5.96 8.67 7.75
CA TRP A 314 7.13 7.79 7.87
C TRP A 314 8.44 8.57 7.92
N THR A 315 8.60 9.52 7.00
CA THR A 315 9.79 10.37 6.93
C THR A 315 10.04 11.11 8.26
N GLN A 316 8.98 11.66 8.87
CA GLN A 316 9.07 12.40 10.13
C GLN A 316 9.33 11.46 11.32
N TRP A 317 8.48 10.45 11.47
CA TRP A 317 8.47 9.53 12.60
C TRP A 317 9.74 8.67 12.68
N ALA A 318 10.15 8.05 11.56
CA ALA A 318 11.37 7.23 11.51
C ALA A 318 12.61 8.07 11.82
N THR A 319 12.71 9.27 11.24
CA THR A 319 13.81 10.20 11.51
C THR A 319 13.85 10.65 12.98
N ALA A 320 12.69 10.88 13.60
CA ALA A 320 12.62 11.25 15.01
C ALA A 320 13.03 10.10 15.93
N LEU A 321 12.55 8.89 15.65
CA LEU A 321 12.91 7.67 16.39
C LEU A 321 14.37 7.33 16.28
N ASP A 322 14.96 7.35 15.09
CA ASP A 322 16.40 7.11 14.88
C ASP A 322 17.25 8.03 15.75
N ARG A 323 16.94 9.33 15.72
CA ARG A 323 17.66 10.33 16.53
C ARG A 323 17.46 10.08 18.01
N TYR A 324 16.26 9.66 18.42
CA TYR A 324 15.98 9.35 19.82
C TYR A 324 16.74 8.10 20.28
N ALA A 325 16.65 7.01 19.52
CA ALA A 325 17.31 5.74 19.80
C ALA A 325 18.84 5.88 19.88
N ALA A 326 19.45 6.59 18.92
CA ALA A 326 20.89 6.88 18.94
C ALA A 326 21.31 7.64 20.21
N ARG A 327 20.52 8.66 20.64
CA ARG A 327 20.79 9.38 21.91
C ARG A 327 20.65 8.50 23.16
N HIS A 328 19.94 7.38 23.07
CA HIS A 328 19.75 6.41 24.13
C HIS A 328 20.66 5.17 23.97
N GLY A 329 21.72 5.28 23.17
CA GLY A 329 22.73 4.22 23.03
C GLY A 329 22.33 3.08 22.08
N ARG A 330 21.27 3.27 21.30
CA ARG A 330 20.81 2.35 20.25
C ARG A 330 21.16 2.93 18.88
N GLU A 331 22.45 2.95 18.53
CA GLU A 331 22.91 3.49 17.24
C GLU A 331 22.48 2.62 16.03
N ASP A 332 22.24 1.33 16.28
CA ASP A 332 21.80 0.32 15.31
C ASP A 332 20.30 -0.02 15.45
N PHE A 333 19.48 0.95 15.87
CA PHE A 333 18.03 0.75 15.94
C PHE A 333 17.49 0.50 14.53
N PHE A 334 16.73 -0.59 14.35
CA PHE A 334 16.34 -1.06 13.02
C PHE A 334 14.82 -1.06 12.83
N LEU A 335 14.35 -0.37 11.81
CA LEU A 335 12.95 -0.21 11.45
C LEU A 335 12.64 -0.94 10.14
N PHE A 336 11.68 -1.87 10.16
CA PHE A 336 11.24 -2.52 8.93
C PHE A 336 9.71 -2.52 8.77
N ALA A 337 9.26 -2.19 7.56
CA ALA A 337 7.84 -2.04 7.24
C ALA A 337 7.20 -3.29 6.67
N GLU A 338 5.96 -3.54 7.07
CA GLU A 338 5.03 -4.29 6.25
C GLU A 338 4.45 -3.37 5.16
N ALA A 339 4.99 -3.47 3.94
CA ALA A 339 4.38 -2.90 2.75
C ALA A 339 3.93 -4.06 1.84
N PHE A 340 2.70 -4.55 2.04
CA PHE A 340 2.17 -5.73 1.33
C PHE A 340 2.08 -5.46 -0.19
N SER A 341 3.11 -5.88 -0.93
CA SER A 341 3.17 -5.82 -2.39
C SER A 341 4.33 -6.66 -2.93
N ALA A 342 4.09 -7.43 -3.99
CA ALA A 342 5.16 -8.13 -4.71
C ALA A 342 5.97 -7.20 -5.65
N ASP A 343 5.61 -5.92 -5.75
CA ASP A 343 6.26 -4.93 -6.63
C ASP A 343 7.27 -4.08 -5.85
N ALA A 344 8.56 -4.24 -6.17
CA ALA A 344 9.65 -3.48 -5.57
C ALA A 344 9.55 -1.96 -5.78
N SER A 345 8.81 -1.50 -6.81
CA SER A 345 8.57 -0.07 -7.04
C SER A 345 7.58 0.54 -6.03
N ILE A 346 6.78 -0.30 -5.36
CA ILE A 346 5.86 0.08 -4.29
C ILE A 346 6.52 0.00 -2.92
N THR A 347 7.34 -1.02 -2.66
CA THR A 347 7.98 -1.24 -1.35
C THR A 347 9.22 -0.36 -1.14
N ALA A 348 10.05 -0.15 -2.17
CA ALA A 348 11.30 0.62 -2.05
C ALA A 348 11.14 2.11 -1.62
N PRO A 349 10.06 2.83 -1.99
CA PRO A 349 9.78 4.17 -1.47
C PRO A 349 9.73 4.28 0.06
N TYR A 350 9.29 3.25 0.79
CA TYR A 350 9.27 3.29 2.26
C TYR A 350 10.68 3.34 2.87
N VAL A 351 11.67 2.79 2.15
CA VAL A 351 13.08 2.88 2.52
C VAL A 351 13.68 4.21 2.06
N THR A 352 13.53 4.54 0.77
CA THR A 352 14.21 5.68 0.14
C THR A 352 13.62 7.05 0.51
N GLN A 353 12.30 7.13 0.67
CA GLN A 353 11.57 8.36 1.04
C GLN A 353 11.15 8.31 2.50
N GLY A 354 10.51 7.21 2.92
CA GLY A 354 10.01 7.03 4.29
C GLY A 354 11.10 6.90 5.36
N ARG A 355 12.36 6.72 4.96
CA ARG A 355 13.53 6.59 5.86
C ARG A 355 13.47 5.41 6.83
N LEU A 356 12.66 4.40 6.53
CA LEU A 356 12.74 3.10 7.20
C LEU A 356 13.99 2.34 6.71
N ASP A 357 14.52 1.43 7.51
CA ASP A 357 15.74 0.70 7.15
C ASP A 357 15.49 -0.47 6.19
N SER A 358 14.24 -0.96 6.16
CA SER A 358 13.89 -2.16 5.42
C SER A 358 12.38 -2.31 5.22
N THR A 359 12.00 -3.28 4.40
CA THR A 359 10.64 -3.80 4.27
C THR A 359 10.66 -5.32 4.44
N LEU A 360 9.51 -5.91 4.81
CA LEU A 360 9.26 -7.32 4.55
C LEU A 360 9.38 -7.56 3.04
N ASP A 361 10.22 -8.52 2.64
CA ASP A 361 10.55 -8.78 1.24
C ASP A 361 9.47 -9.64 0.55
N PHE A 362 8.26 -9.06 0.44
CA PHE A 362 7.14 -9.66 -0.30
C PHE A 362 7.50 -9.99 -1.77
N PRO A 363 8.26 -9.16 -2.51
CA PRO A 363 8.72 -9.53 -3.85
C PRO A 363 9.51 -10.84 -3.85
N LEU A 364 10.49 -11.01 -2.93
CA LEU A 364 11.24 -12.24 -2.84
C LEU A 364 10.37 -13.41 -2.36
N GLN A 365 9.50 -13.21 -1.36
CA GLN A 365 8.61 -14.27 -0.86
C GLN A 365 7.75 -14.86 -1.99
N ALA A 366 7.17 -14.01 -2.84
CA ALA A 366 6.37 -14.44 -3.98
C ALA A 366 7.21 -15.25 -4.99
N ALA A 367 8.44 -14.80 -5.28
CA ALA A 367 9.37 -15.52 -6.16
C ALA A 367 9.85 -16.85 -5.55
N VAL A 368 10.08 -16.91 -4.22
CA VAL A 368 10.44 -18.15 -3.52
C VAL A 368 9.31 -19.16 -3.59
N ARG A 369 8.07 -18.76 -3.30
CA ARG A 369 6.90 -19.66 -3.43
C ARG A 369 6.77 -20.16 -4.86
N ASN A 370 6.89 -19.28 -5.86
CA ASN A 370 6.81 -19.72 -7.25
C ASN A 370 7.92 -20.73 -7.60
N PHE A 371 9.16 -20.48 -7.18
CA PHE A 371 10.28 -21.36 -7.49
C PHE A 371 10.26 -22.66 -6.68
N ALA A 372 10.28 -22.59 -5.34
CA ALA A 372 10.48 -23.74 -4.46
C ALA A 372 9.20 -24.56 -4.26
N SER A 373 8.04 -23.91 -4.14
CA SER A 373 6.75 -24.58 -4.05
C SER A 373 6.28 -24.98 -5.45
N ARG A 374 5.88 -24.03 -6.30
CA ARG A 374 5.18 -24.31 -7.57
C ARG A 374 6.05 -24.89 -8.69
N GLY A 375 7.38 -24.91 -8.54
CA GLY A 375 8.28 -25.39 -9.58
C GLY A 375 8.40 -24.46 -10.79
N GLY A 376 8.13 -23.16 -10.59
CA GLY A 376 8.23 -22.10 -11.61
C GLY A 376 9.67 -21.84 -12.09
N PRO A 377 9.84 -21.04 -13.15
CA PRO A 377 11.14 -20.78 -13.75
C PRO A 377 12.05 -19.94 -12.85
N ALA A 378 13.37 -20.16 -12.93
CA ALA A 378 14.39 -19.37 -12.24
C ALA A 378 14.38 -17.85 -12.61
N GLY A 379 13.73 -17.48 -13.72
CA GLY A 379 13.66 -16.11 -14.22
C GLY A 379 12.98 -15.12 -13.25
N ASP A 380 12.06 -15.57 -12.42
CA ASP A 380 11.36 -14.69 -11.47
C ASP A 380 12.27 -14.28 -10.31
N LEU A 381 13.13 -15.20 -9.84
CA LEU A 381 14.19 -14.88 -8.87
C LEU A 381 15.17 -13.86 -9.45
N ALA A 382 15.62 -14.10 -10.69
CA ALA A 382 16.51 -13.17 -11.41
C ALA A 382 15.89 -11.77 -11.51
N HIS A 383 14.60 -11.70 -11.82
CA HIS A 383 13.86 -10.44 -11.91
C HIS A 383 13.85 -9.69 -10.57
N VAL A 384 13.51 -10.36 -9.47
CA VAL A 384 13.46 -9.74 -8.13
C VAL A 384 14.83 -9.22 -7.71
N PHE A 385 15.88 -10.05 -7.81
CA PHE A 385 17.24 -9.64 -7.43
C PHE A 385 17.77 -8.48 -8.30
N ALA A 386 17.36 -8.41 -9.57
CA ALA A 386 17.70 -7.28 -10.43
C ALA A 386 17.04 -5.95 -10.02
N GLN A 387 16.05 -5.96 -9.10
CA GLN A 387 15.44 -4.74 -8.55
C GLN A 387 16.11 -4.25 -7.25
N ASP A 388 17.11 -4.95 -6.72
CA ASP A 388 17.72 -4.65 -5.41
C ASP A 388 18.27 -3.21 -5.31
N TYR A 389 18.70 -2.62 -6.44
CA TYR A 389 19.18 -1.23 -6.53
C TYR A 389 18.15 -0.17 -6.07
N ARG A 390 16.86 -0.51 -6.06
CA ARG A 390 15.79 0.41 -5.66
C ARG A 390 15.80 0.71 -4.16
N TYR A 391 16.34 -0.18 -3.34
CA TYR A 391 16.33 -0.07 -1.88
C TYR A 391 17.55 0.65 -1.31
N SER A 392 18.53 1.01 -2.14
CA SER A 392 19.77 1.64 -1.67
C SER A 392 19.53 3.09 -1.20
N THR A 393 20.05 3.41 -0.01
CA THR A 393 20.13 4.74 0.58
C THR A 393 21.54 4.99 1.14
N ASP A 394 21.75 6.15 1.75
CA ASP A 394 22.94 6.45 2.55
C ASP A 394 23.10 5.57 3.81
N ARG A 395 22.05 4.87 4.24
CA ARG A 395 22.07 4.07 5.48
C ARG A 395 21.84 2.58 5.27
N THR A 396 21.13 2.18 4.22
CA THR A 396 20.68 0.80 4.03
C THR A 396 20.61 0.42 2.54
N ASN A 397 20.42 -0.86 2.24
CA ASN A 397 20.23 -1.39 0.89
C ASN A 397 19.47 -2.74 0.95
N ALA A 398 19.35 -3.43 -0.19
CA ALA A 398 18.60 -4.67 -0.30
C ALA A 398 19.08 -5.80 0.64
N TYR A 399 20.33 -5.75 1.14
CA TYR A 399 20.83 -6.74 2.10
C TYR A 399 20.16 -6.62 3.49
N SER A 400 19.51 -5.49 3.78
CA SER A 400 18.71 -5.31 5.00
C SER A 400 17.29 -5.85 4.88
N GLN A 401 16.83 -6.19 3.67
CA GLN A 401 15.47 -6.68 3.45
C GLN A 401 15.16 -7.87 4.36
N VAL A 402 13.99 -7.83 5.01
CA VAL A 402 13.58 -8.88 5.94
C VAL A 402 12.85 -9.96 5.15
N THR A 403 13.53 -11.07 4.89
CA THR A 403 13.06 -12.14 4.01
C THR A 403 12.27 -13.17 4.79
N PHE A 404 11.21 -13.72 4.21
CA PHE A 404 10.31 -14.66 4.89
C PHE A 404 9.65 -15.59 3.86
N LEU A 405 9.07 -16.70 4.33
CA LEU A 405 8.41 -17.68 3.46
C LEU A 405 6.88 -17.67 3.60
N GLY A 406 6.39 -17.20 4.74
CA GLY A 406 4.98 -17.07 5.09
C GLY A 406 4.83 -16.23 6.35
N SER A 407 3.61 -15.84 6.67
CA SER A 407 3.30 -14.98 7.81
C SER A 407 1.95 -15.33 8.45
N HIS A 408 1.58 -14.56 9.47
CA HIS A 408 0.32 -14.65 10.18
C HIS A 408 -0.90 -14.16 9.36
N ASP A 409 -0.69 -13.58 8.16
CA ASP A 409 -1.75 -13.01 7.32
C ASP A 409 -1.95 -13.77 6.00
N MET A 410 -0.86 -14.15 5.33
CA MET A 410 -0.93 -14.82 4.02
C MET A 410 -0.99 -16.35 4.10
N GLY A 411 -0.60 -16.94 5.23
CA GLY A 411 -0.34 -18.38 5.33
C GLY A 411 1.13 -18.73 5.51
N ARG A 412 1.38 -20.01 5.82
CA ARG A 412 2.71 -20.57 6.09
C ARG A 412 3.29 -21.26 4.87
N ILE A 413 4.61 -21.47 4.86
CA ILE A 413 5.26 -22.25 3.80
C ILE A 413 4.69 -23.66 3.70
N GLY A 414 4.41 -24.33 4.82
CA GLY A 414 3.82 -25.67 4.81
C GLY A 414 2.45 -25.71 4.11
N ALA A 415 1.58 -24.73 4.36
CA ALA A 415 0.30 -24.59 3.65
C ALA A 415 0.53 -24.43 2.15
N PHE A 416 1.42 -23.53 1.74
CA PHE A 416 1.68 -23.26 0.33
C PHE A 416 2.18 -24.52 -0.40
N VAL A 417 3.13 -25.25 0.19
CA VAL A 417 3.68 -26.46 -0.41
C VAL A 417 2.64 -27.57 -0.49
N ALA A 418 1.79 -27.74 0.54
CA ALA A 418 0.71 -28.73 0.52
C ALA A 418 -0.37 -28.39 -0.52
N GLN A 419 -0.80 -27.12 -0.58
CA GLN A 419 -1.83 -26.65 -1.52
C GLN A 419 -1.38 -26.69 -2.98
N ASP A 420 -0.12 -26.33 -3.25
CA ASP A 420 0.44 -26.36 -4.59
C ASP A 420 0.71 -27.83 -5.06
N HIS A 421 0.70 -28.81 -4.15
CA HIS A 421 0.96 -30.24 -4.43
C HIS A 421 0.00 -31.22 -3.71
N PRO A 422 -1.31 -31.20 -4.01
CA PRO A 422 -2.33 -31.97 -3.26
C PRO A 422 -2.24 -33.51 -3.38
N GLY A 423 -1.21 -34.04 -4.05
CA GLY A 423 -0.95 -35.48 -4.18
C GLY A 423 0.51 -35.87 -3.90
N ALA A 424 1.34 -34.93 -3.42
CA ALA A 424 2.71 -35.23 -3.01
C ALA A 424 2.71 -36.03 -1.69
N ASP A 425 3.72 -36.90 -1.52
CA ASP A 425 3.96 -37.53 -0.24
C ASP A 425 4.72 -36.59 0.71
N ASP A 426 4.72 -36.92 2.00
CA ASP A 426 5.40 -36.13 3.04
C ASP A 426 6.89 -35.90 2.73
N ALA A 427 7.57 -36.86 2.10
CA ALA A 427 8.97 -36.74 1.75
C ALA A 427 9.24 -35.74 0.62
N GLU A 428 8.30 -35.58 -0.32
CA GLU A 428 8.34 -34.52 -1.32
C GLU A 428 8.00 -33.16 -0.70
N LEU A 429 6.95 -33.05 0.11
CA LEU A 429 6.56 -31.82 0.80
C LEU A 429 7.73 -31.29 1.66
N LEU A 430 8.35 -32.16 2.46
CA LEU A 430 9.51 -31.83 3.29
C LEU A 430 10.70 -31.33 2.48
N ARG A 431 10.96 -31.88 1.29
CA ARG A 431 12.06 -31.42 0.42
C ARG A 431 11.78 -30.04 -0.18
N ARG A 432 10.55 -29.76 -0.57
CA ARG A 432 10.14 -28.45 -1.10
C ARG A 432 10.18 -27.35 -0.04
N ASP A 433 9.67 -27.64 1.15
CA ASP A 433 9.77 -26.74 2.31
C ASP A 433 11.24 -26.44 2.65
N ARG A 434 12.06 -27.49 2.73
CA ARG A 434 13.50 -27.34 2.95
C ARG A 434 14.17 -26.50 1.86
N LEU A 435 13.83 -26.71 0.59
CA LEU A 435 14.36 -25.92 -0.52
C LEU A 435 14.03 -24.42 -0.37
N ALA A 436 12.82 -24.10 0.08
CA ALA A 436 12.42 -22.71 0.35
C ALA A 436 13.29 -22.09 1.47
N HIS A 437 13.52 -22.82 2.56
CA HIS A 437 14.43 -22.40 3.62
C HIS A 437 15.89 -22.27 3.15
N GLU A 438 16.38 -23.19 2.32
CA GLU A 438 17.73 -23.11 1.73
C GLU A 438 17.86 -21.84 0.88
N LEU A 439 16.86 -21.52 0.06
CA LEU A 439 16.88 -20.34 -0.78
C LEU A 439 16.86 -19.05 0.04
N MET A 440 16.02 -18.96 1.06
CA MET A 440 15.95 -17.80 1.95
C MET A 440 17.25 -17.58 2.75
N PHE A 441 17.88 -18.66 3.23
CA PHE A 441 19.09 -18.55 4.07
C PHE A 441 20.38 -18.26 3.31
N LEU A 442 20.46 -18.70 2.04
CA LEU A 442 21.68 -18.59 1.23
C LEU A 442 21.66 -17.39 0.28
N SER A 443 20.51 -16.75 0.10
CA SER A 443 20.35 -15.46 -0.61
C SER A 443 20.63 -14.28 0.33
N ARG A 444 20.66 -13.05 -0.20
CA ARG A 444 20.78 -11.82 0.59
C ARG A 444 19.53 -11.52 1.43
N GLY A 445 19.72 -10.81 2.55
CA GLY A 445 18.65 -10.39 3.44
C GLY A 445 18.68 -11.08 4.80
N ASN A 446 17.74 -10.67 5.66
CA ASN A 446 17.57 -11.15 7.03
C ASN A 446 16.41 -12.14 7.11
N PRO A 447 16.64 -13.46 7.26
CA PRO A 447 15.56 -14.44 7.25
C PRO A 447 14.71 -14.39 8.52
N VAL A 448 13.40 -14.53 8.33
CA VAL A 448 12.40 -14.74 9.38
C VAL A 448 11.97 -16.20 9.36
N ILE A 449 12.06 -16.85 10.51
CA ILE A 449 11.38 -18.12 10.76
C ILE A 449 10.08 -17.78 11.47
N TYR A 450 8.94 -18.13 10.87
CA TYR A 450 7.65 -17.98 11.51
C TYR A 450 7.42 -19.17 12.45
N SER A 451 7.07 -18.93 13.72
CA SER A 451 6.96 -19.99 14.73
C SER A 451 6.04 -21.11 14.27
N GLY A 452 6.58 -22.33 14.15
CA GLY A 452 5.86 -23.52 13.68
C GLY A 452 6.35 -24.03 12.32
N ASP A 453 6.95 -23.17 11.50
CA ASP A 453 7.52 -23.57 10.21
C ASP A 453 8.65 -24.59 10.41
N GLU A 454 9.44 -24.45 11.48
CA GLU A 454 10.49 -25.41 11.83
C GLU A 454 9.96 -26.77 12.34
N GLN A 455 8.66 -26.85 12.61
CA GLN A 455 7.92 -28.03 13.04
C GLN A 455 6.96 -28.56 11.95
N GLY A 456 7.00 -27.98 10.74
CA GLY A 456 6.22 -28.46 9.60
C GLY A 456 4.75 -28.03 9.61
N PHE A 457 4.40 -26.94 10.30
CA PHE A 457 3.02 -26.46 10.33
C PHE A 457 2.51 -26.11 8.93
N THR A 458 1.34 -26.64 8.60
CA THR A 458 0.65 -26.38 7.33
C THR A 458 -0.46 -25.35 7.54
N GLY A 459 -1.62 -25.77 8.01
CA GLY A 459 -2.83 -24.96 8.14
C GLY A 459 -3.58 -24.78 6.82
N ALA A 460 -4.83 -24.29 6.92
CA ALA A 460 -5.66 -23.98 5.76
C ALA A 460 -5.24 -22.69 5.01
N GLY A 461 -4.33 -21.89 5.60
CA GLY A 461 -3.82 -20.64 5.02
C GLY A 461 -4.68 -19.40 5.35
N GLY A 462 -4.16 -18.21 5.07
CA GLY A 462 -4.84 -16.94 5.40
C GLY A 462 -4.82 -16.58 6.90
N ASP A 463 -5.61 -15.56 7.26
CA ASP A 463 -5.76 -15.09 8.65
C ASP A 463 -6.40 -16.17 9.53
N VAL A 464 -5.99 -16.20 10.81
CA VAL A 464 -6.40 -17.15 11.87
C VAL A 464 -5.94 -18.60 11.61
N ASP A 465 -6.07 -19.09 10.39
CA ASP A 465 -5.69 -20.44 9.96
C ASP A 465 -4.18 -20.60 9.71
N ALA A 466 -3.42 -19.51 9.80
CA ALA A 466 -1.96 -19.52 9.88
C ALA A 466 -1.42 -19.31 11.30
N ARG A 467 -2.26 -19.39 12.35
CA ARG A 467 -1.92 -18.99 13.73
C ARG A 467 -2.03 -20.14 14.74
N GLN A 468 -1.73 -21.38 14.32
CA GLN A 468 -1.68 -22.57 15.18
C GLN A 468 -0.82 -22.36 16.43
N THR A 469 -1.17 -23.03 17.52
CA THR A 469 -0.39 -23.01 18.76
C THR A 469 0.84 -23.91 18.66
N MET A 470 1.98 -23.42 19.16
CA MET A 470 3.19 -24.23 19.36
C MET A 470 3.09 -25.15 20.58
N PHE A 471 2.12 -24.94 21.47
CA PHE A 471 1.74 -25.87 22.54
C PHE A 471 0.51 -26.68 22.15
N ALA A 472 0.20 -27.75 22.89
CA ALA A 472 -0.94 -28.62 22.59
C ALA A 472 -2.26 -27.85 22.41
N SER A 473 -2.80 -27.86 21.19
CA SER A 473 -4.02 -27.20 20.76
C SER A 473 -5.27 -27.92 21.28
N LYS A 474 -6.36 -27.16 21.43
CA LYS A 474 -7.72 -27.70 21.62
C LYS A 474 -8.69 -27.25 20.53
N VAL A 475 -8.20 -26.54 19.52
CA VAL A 475 -8.99 -26.08 18.37
C VAL A 475 -9.19 -27.27 17.41
N PRO A 476 -10.43 -27.66 17.09
CA PRO A 476 -10.70 -28.77 16.18
C PRO A 476 -9.99 -28.64 14.82
N ASP A 477 -10.04 -27.45 14.22
CA ASP A 477 -9.42 -27.18 12.92
C ASP A 477 -7.90 -27.44 12.96
N TYR A 478 -7.20 -26.94 13.99
CA TYR A 478 -5.75 -27.15 14.11
C TYR A 478 -5.38 -28.60 14.43
N LEU A 479 -6.27 -29.37 15.06
CA LEU A 479 -6.05 -30.78 15.36
C LEU A 479 -6.17 -31.67 14.11
N ASP A 480 -6.81 -31.17 13.05
CA ASP A 480 -6.97 -31.83 11.76
C ASP A 480 -5.79 -31.54 10.80
N ASP A 481 -4.94 -30.55 11.13
CA ASP A 481 -3.77 -30.19 10.33
C ASP A 481 -2.72 -31.33 10.33
N ASP A 482 -2.26 -31.70 9.14
CA ASP A 482 -1.09 -32.56 8.95
C ASP A 482 0.20 -31.74 9.08
N GLU A 483 1.15 -32.18 9.91
CA GLU A 483 2.47 -31.57 10.06
C GLU A 483 3.50 -32.23 9.11
N ILE A 484 4.20 -31.44 8.31
CA ILE A 484 5.20 -31.94 7.35
C ILE A 484 6.45 -32.47 8.08
N GLY A 485 6.87 -33.69 7.75
CA GLY A 485 8.10 -34.30 8.24
C GLY A 485 7.95 -35.02 9.59
N THR A 486 6.71 -35.21 10.05
CA THR A 486 6.39 -35.87 11.32
C THR A 486 5.02 -36.56 11.27
N THR A 487 4.75 -37.45 12.22
CA THR A 487 3.42 -38.04 12.45
C THR A 487 2.74 -37.51 13.71
N ARG A 488 3.37 -36.51 14.33
CA ARG A 488 2.77 -35.74 15.42
C ARG A 488 1.61 -34.92 14.87
N THR A 489 0.77 -34.47 15.78
CA THR A 489 -0.31 -33.52 15.50
C THR A 489 -0.26 -32.40 16.51
N ALA A 490 -1.04 -31.35 16.27
CA ALA A 490 -1.23 -30.23 17.19
C ALA A 490 -1.78 -30.64 18.57
N ALA A 491 -2.13 -31.91 18.80
CA ALA A 491 -2.52 -32.44 20.12
C ALA A 491 -1.36 -32.47 21.14
N SER A 492 -0.13 -32.17 20.73
CA SER A 492 1.06 -32.17 21.58
C SER A 492 1.97 -30.98 21.30
N ASP A 493 2.74 -30.55 22.30
CA ASP A 493 3.69 -29.42 22.16
C ASP A 493 4.68 -29.62 21.00
N ALA A 494 4.89 -28.58 20.19
CA ALA A 494 5.74 -28.53 19.01
C ALA A 494 7.07 -27.80 19.27
N TYR A 495 7.90 -28.34 20.16
CA TYR A 495 9.27 -27.86 20.39
C TYR A 495 10.31 -28.95 20.13
N ASP A 496 10.07 -29.81 19.12
CA ASP A 496 10.97 -30.93 18.83
C ASP A 496 12.23 -30.45 18.10
N THR A 497 13.37 -30.44 18.81
CA THR A 497 14.67 -30.08 18.25
C THR A 497 15.25 -31.15 17.32
N ASP A 498 14.64 -32.35 17.32
CA ASP A 498 15.02 -33.45 16.44
C ASP A 498 14.24 -33.46 15.12
N HIS A 499 13.23 -32.58 14.97
CA HIS A 499 12.43 -32.41 13.77
C HIS A 499 13.34 -32.15 12.54
N PRO A 500 13.06 -32.75 11.37
CA PRO A 500 13.90 -32.59 10.19
C PRO A 500 14.09 -31.12 9.75
N LEU A 501 13.03 -30.31 9.78
CA LEU A 501 13.09 -28.89 9.43
C LEU A 501 13.87 -28.08 10.47
N TYR A 502 13.63 -28.27 11.77
CA TYR A 502 14.42 -27.65 12.85
C TYR A 502 15.92 -27.91 12.66
N ARG A 503 16.31 -29.17 12.42
CA ARG A 503 17.72 -29.54 12.21
C ARG A 503 18.31 -28.94 10.93
N ALA A 504 17.52 -28.87 9.85
CA ALA A 504 17.94 -28.26 8.58
C ALA A 504 18.19 -26.76 8.74
N ILE A 505 17.23 -26.04 9.34
CA ILE A 505 17.31 -24.60 9.62
C ILE A 505 18.48 -24.29 10.56
N ALA A 506 18.64 -25.04 11.65
CA ALA A 506 19.79 -24.89 12.55
C ALA A 506 21.12 -25.19 11.83
N GLY A 507 21.12 -26.12 10.86
CA GLY A 507 22.25 -26.42 9.99
C GLY A 507 22.63 -25.25 9.09
N LEU A 508 21.66 -24.64 8.41
CA LEU A 508 21.86 -23.45 7.58
C LEU A 508 22.35 -22.25 8.41
N SER A 509 21.81 -22.09 9.61
CA SER A 509 22.23 -21.07 10.57
C SER A 509 23.69 -21.25 11.02
N ARG A 510 24.16 -22.50 11.19
CA ARG A 510 25.58 -22.79 11.47
C ARG A 510 26.45 -22.55 10.24
N LEU A 511 26.01 -22.97 9.06
CA LEU A 511 26.74 -22.82 7.80
C LEU A 511 27.03 -21.34 7.51
N THR A 512 25.99 -20.50 7.59
CA THR A 512 26.07 -19.05 7.33
C THR A 512 26.91 -18.33 8.38
N ARG A 513 26.83 -18.73 9.66
CA ARG A 513 27.72 -18.20 10.72
C ARG A 513 29.19 -18.56 10.50
N GLN A 514 29.48 -19.76 10.01
CA GLN A 514 30.85 -20.21 9.73
C GLN A 514 31.42 -19.61 8.43
N ASN A 515 30.56 -19.14 7.53
CA ASN A 515 30.92 -18.56 6.25
C ASN A 515 30.13 -17.24 6.06
N PRO A 516 30.53 -16.15 6.72
CA PRO A 516 29.75 -14.90 6.78
C PRO A 516 29.35 -14.32 5.42
N ALA A 517 30.17 -14.53 4.38
CA ALA A 517 29.86 -14.13 3.01
C ALA A 517 28.51 -14.66 2.48
N LEU A 518 28.00 -15.78 3.02
CA LEU A 518 26.66 -16.29 2.68
C LEU A 518 25.52 -15.45 3.29
N ARG A 519 25.81 -14.46 4.14
CA ARG A 519 24.86 -13.47 4.68
C ARG A 519 25.10 -12.09 4.10
N ASP A 520 26.33 -11.59 4.18
CA ASP A 520 26.66 -10.19 3.87
C ASP A 520 27.49 -10.02 2.58
N GLY A 521 27.95 -11.10 1.96
CA GLY A 521 28.78 -11.04 0.75
C GLY A 521 28.00 -10.55 -0.47
N VAL A 522 28.69 -9.90 -1.40
CA VAL A 522 28.13 -9.38 -2.66
C VAL A 522 27.44 -10.51 -3.42
N GLN A 523 26.15 -10.38 -3.69
CA GLN A 523 25.40 -11.31 -4.50
C GLN A 523 25.51 -10.93 -5.98
N THR A 524 25.99 -11.85 -6.82
CA THR A 524 26.06 -11.64 -8.27
C THR A 524 25.45 -12.82 -8.98
N GLU A 525 24.38 -12.59 -9.72
CA GLU A 525 23.76 -13.62 -10.54
C GLU A 525 24.76 -14.22 -11.53
N ARG A 526 24.77 -15.55 -11.62
CA ARG A 526 25.60 -16.31 -12.58
C ARG A 526 24.78 -17.10 -13.58
N LEU A 527 23.61 -17.58 -13.18
CA LEU A 527 22.75 -18.39 -14.03
C LEU A 527 21.29 -18.30 -13.61
N SER A 528 20.41 -18.11 -14.58
CA SER A 528 18.98 -18.34 -14.47
C SER A 528 18.53 -19.19 -15.66
N GLN A 529 18.33 -20.49 -15.44
CA GLN A 529 18.03 -21.44 -16.51
C GLN A 529 17.04 -22.52 -16.05
N ASP A 530 15.86 -22.55 -16.64
CA ASP A 530 14.80 -23.53 -16.37
C ASP A 530 14.52 -23.66 -14.86
N SER A 531 14.95 -24.78 -14.26
CA SER A 531 14.76 -25.16 -12.85
C SER A 531 15.94 -24.78 -11.94
N VAL A 532 16.99 -24.17 -12.51
CA VAL A 532 18.23 -23.87 -11.78
C VAL A 532 18.48 -22.37 -11.72
N TYR A 533 18.63 -21.87 -10.50
CA TYR A 533 19.10 -20.52 -10.20
C TYR A 533 20.44 -20.59 -9.49
N ALA A 534 21.42 -19.77 -9.91
CA ALA A 534 22.74 -19.75 -9.28
C ALA A 534 23.37 -18.35 -9.24
N PHE A 535 24.06 -18.08 -8.15
CA PHE A 535 24.77 -16.82 -7.91
C PHE A 535 26.08 -17.04 -7.16
N SER A 536 26.97 -16.05 -7.26
CA SER A 536 28.12 -15.89 -6.39
C SER A 536 27.74 -15.11 -5.12
N ARG A 537 28.35 -15.46 -3.99
CA ARG A 537 28.43 -14.64 -2.78
C ARG A 537 29.90 -14.32 -2.51
N THR A 538 30.33 -13.11 -2.82
CA THR A 538 31.73 -12.70 -2.68
C THR A 538 31.97 -12.01 -1.34
N ASP A 539 32.92 -12.54 -0.56
CA ASP A 539 33.36 -11.96 0.72
C ASP A 539 34.09 -10.62 0.49
N VAL A 540 33.55 -9.54 1.03
CA VAL A 540 34.08 -8.16 0.87
C VAL A 540 35.38 -7.91 1.64
N HIS A 541 35.74 -8.77 2.60
CA HIS A 541 36.94 -8.62 3.43
C HIS A 541 38.06 -9.55 3.02
N GLN A 542 37.74 -10.81 2.76
CA GLN A 542 38.71 -11.85 2.39
C GLN A 542 38.86 -11.99 0.87
N GLY A 543 37.95 -11.38 0.10
CA GLY A 543 37.90 -11.52 -1.34
C GLY A 543 37.73 -12.98 -1.75
N ARG A 544 36.91 -13.78 -1.07
CA ARG A 544 36.66 -15.19 -1.43
C ARG A 544 35.29 -15.33 -2.04
N ASP A 545 35.22 -16.06 -3.16
CA ASP A 545 33.96 -16.32 -3.82
C ASP A 545 33.29 -17.62 -3.33
N TYR A 546 31.97 -17.60 -3.25
CA TYR A 546 31.15 -18.76 -2.93
C TYR A 546 30.11 -18.95 -4.04
N LEU A 547 30.04 -20.14 -4.63
CA LEU A 547 29.01 -20.46 -5.61
C LEU A 547 27.84 -21.13 -4.90
N VAL A 548 26.64 -20.58 -5.09
CA VAL A 548 25.38 -21.09 -4.58
C VAL A 548 24.48 -21.42 -5.76
N ALA A 549 23.91 -22.63 -5.79
CA ALA A 549 22.97 -23.03 -6.84
C ALA A 549 21.82 -23.85 -6.27
N PHE A 550 20.62 -23.62 -6.78
CA PHE A 550 19.36 -24.26 -6.37
C PHE A 550 18.75 -25.01 -7.55
N ASN A 551 18.03 -26.09 -7.28
CA ASN A 551 17.30 -26.84 -8.29
C ASN A 551 15.91 -27.21 -7.77
N ASN A 552 14.86 -26.70 -8.42
CA ASN A 552 13.47 -27.00 -8.06
C ASN A 552 12.87 -28.20 -8.83
N ALA A 553 13.63 -28.82 -9.75
CA ALA A 553 13.18 -30.05 -10.38
C ALA A 553 13.34 -31.24 -9.42
N ALA A 554 12.49 -32.26 -9.57
CA ALA A 554 12.55 -33.48 -8.76
C ALA A 554 13.86 -34.28 -8.93
N GLY A 555 14.53 -34.14 -10.07
CA GLY A 555 15.79 -34.82 -10.39
C GLY A 555 16.96 -33.86 -10.51
N ASP A 556 18.17 -34.41 -10.41
CA ASP A 556 19.43 -33.67 -10.50
C ASP A 556 19.56 -32.92 -11.83
N ARG A 557 20.16 -31.72 -11.77
CA ARG A 557 20.47 -30.89 -12.93
C ARG A 557 21.95 -30.58 -12.97
N THR A 558 22.55 -30.72 -14.14
CA THR A 558 23.93 -30.30 -14.39
C THR A 558 23.92 -29.05 -15.24
N VAL A 559 24.56 -28.00 -14.74
CA VAL A 559 24.64 -26.68 -15.39
C VAL A 559 26.09 -26.21 -15.41
N THR A 560 26.42 -25.34 -16.36
CA THR A 560 27.70 -24.62 -16.40
C THR A 560 27.43 -23.14 -16.20
N LEU A 561 28.18 -22.52 -15.31
CA LEU A 561 28.04 -21.10 -14.97
C LEU A 561 29.40 -20.40 -14.91
N PRO A 562 29.47 -19.09 -15.19
CA PRO A 562 30.70 -18.32 -15.06
C PRO A 562 31.00 -18.02 -13.58
N ALA A 563 32.13 -18.48 -13.07
CA ALA A 563 32.54 -18.28 -11.66
C ALA A 563 33.52 -17.11 -11.46
N GLY A 564 33.85 -16.36 -12.52
CA GLY A 564 34.67 -15.14 -12.46
C GLY A 564 36.17 -15.34 -12.18
N GLN A 565 36.62 -16.54 -11.82
CA GLN A 565 38.04 -16.88 -11.65
C GLN A 565 38.42 -18.07 -12.51
N THR A 566 39.57 -18.02 -13.20
CA THR A 566 40.06 -19.14 -14.02
C THR A 566 40.84 -20.17 -13.19
N ARG A 567 40.80 -21.44 -13.60
CA ARG A 567 41.60 -22.56 -13.03
C ARG A 567 41.58 -22.63 -11.50
N THR A 568 40.43 -22.35 -10.89
CA THR A 568 40.27 -22.22 -9.43
C THR A 568 39.54 -23.43 -8.86
N PRO A 569 40.09 -24.10 -7.83
CA PRO A 569 39.35 -25.13 -7.11
C PRO A 569 38.29 -24.51 -6.20
N TYR A 570 37.11 -25.11 -6.23
CA TYR A 570 35.93 -24.78 -5.43
C TYR A 570 35.55 -25.98 -4.58
N GLN A 571 35.70 -25.86 -3.27
CA GLN A 571 35.44 -26.91 -2.29
C GLN A 571 33.96 -26.91 -1.88
N ALA A 572 33.29 -28.06 -1.97
CA ALA A 572 31.91 -28.20 -1.53
C ALA A 572 31.78 -28.00 0.00
N LEU A 573 30.80 -27.19 0.41
CA LEU A 573 30.45 -26.91 1.81
C LEU A 573 29.06 -27.44 2.18
N TYR A 574 28.12 -27.47 1.24
CA TYR A 574 26.71 -27.84 1.49
C TYR A 574 26.10 -28.57 0.28
N GLY A 575 25.14 -29.45 0.55
CA GLY A 575 24.34 -30.18 -0.46
C GLY A 575 25.08 -31.29 -1.22
N THR A 576 26.41 -31.25 -1.25
CA THR A 576 27.25 -32.17 -2.01
C THR A 576 28.65 -32.31 -1.39
N LYS A 577 29.51 -33.12 -2.01
CA LYS A 577 30.89 -33.38 -1.57
C LYS A 577 31.87 -33.28 -2.74
N GLY A 578 33.13 -33.01 -2.42
CA GLY A 578 34.22 -32.98 -3.40
C GLY A 578 34.62 -31.56 -3.79
N THR A 579 35.36 -31.46 -4.89
CA THR A 579 35.94 -30.22 -5.40
C THR A 579 35.65 -30.12 -6.89
N VAL A 580 35.12 -28.99 -7.33
CA VAL A 580 34.99 -28.65 -8.76
C VAL A 580 36.03 -27.61 -9.14
N HIS A 581 36.30 -27.45 -10.43
CA HIS A 581 37.31 -26.50 -10.91
C HIS A 581 36.67 -25.59 -11.95
N SER A 582 37.01 -24.31 -11.91
CA SER A 582 36.79 -23.46 -13.06
C SER A 582 37.79 -23.76 -14.17
N ASP A 583 37.38 -23.63 -15.42
CA ASP A 583 38.22 -23.88 -16.59
C ASP A 583 39.11 -22.67 -16.95
N ALA A 584 39.61 -22.63 -18.20
CA ALA A 584 40.48 -21.56 -18.66
C ALA A 584 39.71 -20.25 -18.94
N GLU A 585 38.41 -20.37 -19.18
CA GLU A 585 37.46 -19.31 -19.45
C GLU A 585 36.83 -18.79 -18.14
N GLY A 586 36.91 -19.59 -17.06
CA GLY A 586 36.39 -19.27 -15.74
C GLY A 586 35.04 -19.89 -15.44
N ASP A 587 34.59 -20.82 -16.28
CA ASP A 587 33.31 -21.51 -16.14
C ASP A 587 33.45 -22.74 -15.25
N VAL A 588 32.40 -23.02 -14.46
CA VAL A 588 32.31 -24.17 -13.55
C VAL A 588 31.08 -24.98 -13.90
N THR A 589 31.24 -26.28 -14.10
CA THR A 589 30.12 -27.22 -14.20
C THR A 589 29.73 -27.77 -12.82
N LEU A 590 28.47 -27.58 -12.43
CA LEU A 590 27.89 -28.03 -11.17
C LEU A 590 26.77 -29.03 -11.43
N THR A 591 26.70 -30.07 -10.60
CA THR A 591 25.49 -30.89 -10.47
C THR A 591 24.77 -30.51 -9.19
N VAL A 592 23.53 -30.04 -9.34
CA VAL A 592 22.66 -29.60 -8.24
C VAL A 592 21.60 -30.69 -8.02
N PRO A 593 21.53 -31.32 -6.83
CA PRO A 593 20.55 -32.35 -6.53
C PRO A 593 19.11 -31.84 -6.69
N GLY A 594 18.18 -32.72 -7.06
CA GLY A 594 16.76 -32.38 -7.16
C GLY A 594 16.17 -31.88 -5.84
N LEU A 595 15.36 -30.82 -5.90
CA LEU A 595 14.73 -30.15 -4.74
C LEU A 595 15.73 -29.77 -3.64
N SER A 596 16.88 -29.20 -4.00
CA SER A 596 17.96 -28.89 -3.06
C SER A 596 18.87 -27.76 -3.57
N ALA A 597 19.71 -27.25 -2.67
CA ALA A 597 20.81 -26.35 -2.95
C ALA A 597 22.20 -27.01 -2.81
N VAL A 598 23.21 -26.42 -3.46
CA VAL A 598 24.64 -26.69 -3.23
C VAL A 598 25.38 -25.39 -2.94
N VAL A 599 26.41 -25.48 -2.09
CA VAL A 599 27.33 -24.36 -1.82
C VAL A 599 28.77 -24.83 -1.99
N TYR A 600 29.55 -24.06 -2.74
CA TYR A 600 30.99 -24.25 -2.89
C TYR A 600 31.74 -22.98 -2.51
N ARG A 601 32.96 -23.11 -2.00
CA ARG A 601 33.85 -21.99 -1.67
C ARG A 601 35.13 -22.07 -2.49
N ALA A 602 35.56 -20.96 -3.07
CA ALA A 602 36.86 -20.85 -3.72
C ALA A 602 38.01 -21.07 -2.71
N ASP A 603 38.98 -21.91 -3.08
CA ASP A 603 40.14 -22.20 -2.23
C ASP A 603 41.16 -21.05 -2.18
N ARG A 604 41.09 -20.11 -3.14
CA ARG A 604 41.91 -18.90 -3.16
C ARG A 604 41.05 -17.62 -3.22
N PRO A 605 41.55 -16.51 -2.67
CA PRO A 605 40.96 -15.21 -2.90
C PRO A 605 40.96 -14.82 -4.38
N LEU A 606 40.10 -13.86 -4.71
CA LEU A 606 40.02 -13.14 -5.95
C LEU A 606 41.38 -12.52 -6.29
N GLY A 607 41.71 -12.55 -7.59
CA GLY A 607 42.93 -11.92 -8.07
C GLY A 607 42.83 -10.39 -7.99
N THR A 608 43.97 -9.73 -7.80
CA THR A 608 44.03 -8.27 -7.92
C THR A 608 43.69 -7.85 -9.36
N PRO A 609 42.84 -6.83 -9.55
CA PRO A 609 42.46 -6.38 -10.88
C PRO A 609 43.66 -5.82 -11.64
N ALA A 610 43.80 -6.19 -12.92
CA ALA A 610 44.93 -5.79 -13.74
C ALA A 610 44.88 -4.30 -14.12
N ASP A 611 43.69 -3.83 -14.48
CA ASP A 611 43.44 -2.47 -14.95
C ASP A 611 42.93 -1.60 -13.81
N THR A 612 43.11 -0.28 -13.93
CA THR A 612 42.51 0.68 -12.99
C THR A 612 41.04 0.87 -13.35
N PRO A 613 40.13 1.01 -12.37
CA PRO A 613 38.72 1.25 -12.68
C PRO A 613 38.53 2.53 -13.48
N SER A 614 37.57 2.50 -14.41
CA SER A 614 37.01 3.69 -15.06
C SER A 614 35.50 3.69 -14.93
N LEU A 615 34.89 4.88 -14.86
CA LEU A 615 33.46 5.05 -14.66
C LEU A 615 32.92 6.10 -15.65
N SER A 616 31.74 5.83 -16.22
CA SER A 616 30.93 6.79 -16.98
C SER A 616 29.54 6.88 -16.32
N LEU A 617 29.12 8.09 -15.92
CA LEU A 617 27.86 8.31 -15.20
C LEU A 617 26.74 8.79 -16.12
N HIS A 618 25.57 8.17 -16.01
CA HIS A 618 24.37 8.52 -16.77
C HIS A 618 23.33 9.17 -15.87
N ALA A 619 23.07 10.46 -16.11
CA ALA A 619 21.99 11.19 -15.46
C ALA A 619 20.63 10.89 -16.13
N PRO A 620 19.52 11.08 -15.40
CA PRO A 620 18.19 10.97 -15.98
C PRO A 620 17.94 12.01 -17.07
N ALA A 621 16.96 11.75 -17.93
CA ALA A 621 16.58 12.67 -19.00
C ALA A 621 16.19 14.06 -18.46
N ALA A 622 16.40 15.09 -19.29
CA ALA A 622 16.00 16.45 -18.94
C ALA A 622 14.48 16.55 -18.72
N GLY A 623 14.07 17.32 -17.72
CA GLY A 623 12.67 17.39 -17.31
C GLY A 623 12.25 16.27 -16.36
N ALA A 624 13.19 15.71 -15.59
CA ALA A 624 12.94 14.58 -14.70
C ALA A 624 12.06 14.97 -13.49
N THR A 625 11.12 14.13 -13.10
CA THR A 625 10.18 14.34 -11.97
C THR A 625 9.92 13.01 -11.26
N GLY A 626 9.64 13.05 -9.95
CA GLY A 626 9.35 11.83 -9.18
C GLY A 626 10.58 10.94 -9.02
N THR A 627 10.37 9.62 -8.91
CA THR A 627 11.47 8.65 -8.77
C THR A 627 12.16 8.41 -10.12
N VAL A 628 13.47 8.66 -10.17
CA VAL A 628 14.32 8.51 -11.37
C VAL A 628 15.48 7.55 -11.11
N GLU A 629 15.95 6.87 -12.16
CA GLU A 629 17.13 6.00 -12.11
C GLU A 629 18.40 6.77 -12.52
N ILE A 630 19.49 6.52 -11.80
CA ILE A 630 20.85 6.95 -12.12
C ILE A 630 21.67 5.68 -12.33
N SER A 631 22.49 5.61 -13.38
CA SER A 631 23.30 4.43 -13.67
C SER A 631 24.74 4.76 -14.03
N ALA A 632 25.64 3.79 -13.88
CA ALA A 632 27.05 3.95 -14.21
C ALA A 632 27.59 2.73 -14.97
N ASP A 633 28.34 3.00 -16.03
CA ASP A 633 29.14 1.99 -16.72
C ASP A 633 30.55 1.95 -16.10
N VAL A 634 30.99 0.76 -15.69
CA VAL A 634 32.28 0.54 -15.02
C VAL A 634 33.09 -0.51 -15.75
N SER A 635 34.40 -0.28 -15.88
CA SER A 635 35.34 -1.27 -16.45
C SER A 635 36.70 -1.27 -15.74
N GLY A 636 37.43 -2.38 -15.86
CA GLY A 636 38.83 -2.54 -15.42
C GLY A 636 39.03 -2.94 -13.95
N GLY A 637 38.21 -2.43 -13.04
CA GLY A 637 38.41 -2.57 -11.61
C GLY A 637 38.01 -3.91 -10.98
N ALA A 638 37.06 -4.67 -11.54
CA ALA A 638 36.65 -6.01 -11.09
C ALA A 638 36.27 -6.12 -9.59
N TYR A 639 35.03 -6.59 -9.33
CA TYR A 639 34.42 -6.56 -7.99
C TYR A 639 34.30 -5.11 -7.49
N ASP A 640 33.85 -4.25 -8.40
CA ASP A 640 33.72 -2.82 -8.19
C ASP A 640 32.51 -2.50 -7.33
N ARG A 641 32.66 -1.49 -6.48
CA ARG A 641 31.55 -0.86 -5.76
C ARG A 641 31.44 0.59 -6.19
N VAL A 642 30.24 1.03 -6.55
CA VAL A 642 29.95 2.41 -6.94
C VAL A 642 29.16 3.10 -5.84
N VAL A 643 29.62 4.28 -5.42
CA VAL A 643 28.92 5.17 -4.48
C VAL A 643 28.35 6.34 -5.26
N PHE A 644 27.05 6.58 -5.14
CA PHE A 644 26.34 7.65 -5.85
C PHE A 644 26.01 8.80 -4.91
N ALA A 645 26.08 10.04 -5.42
CA ALA A 645 25.66 11.24 -4.74
C ALA A 645 24.94 12.21 -5.69
N ALA A 646 24.02 13.00 -5.16
CA ALA A 646 23.24 13.97 -5.91
C ALA A 646 23.17 15.34 -5.22
N GLN A 647 22.91 16.38 -6.00
CA GLN A 647 22.61 17.73 -5.56
C GLN A 647 21.44 18.28 -6.37
N THR A 648 20.41 18.76 -5.67
CA THR A 648 19.25 19.46 -6.26
C THR A 648 19.41 20.97 -6.08
N GLY A 649 19.39 21.72 -7.18
CA GLY A 649 19.60 23.17 -7.17
C GLY A 649 20.98 23.53 -6.62
N ASP A 650 21.03 24.47 -5.67
CA ASP A 650 22.27 24.84 -4.96
C ASP A 650 22.30 24.28 -3.52
N GLY A 651 21.49 23.24 -3.26
CA GLY A 651 21.44 22.55 -1.97
C GLY A 651 22.71 21.78 -1.62
N ALA A 652 22.69 21.08 -0.49
CA ALA A 652 23.78 20.19 -0.09
C ALA A 652 23.86 18.96 -1.00
N TRP A 653 25.08 18.44 -1.20
CA TRP A 653 25.26 17.11 -1.78
C TRP A 653 24.79 16.05 -0.78
N GLN A 654 24.04 15.07 -1.28
CA GLN A 654 23.52 13.95 -0.51
C GLN A 654 24.05 12.65 -1.13
N THR A 655 24.57 11.75 -0.31
CA THR A 655 24.86 10.37 -0.71
C THR A 655 23.53 9.69 -1.00
N LEU A 656 23.39 9.09 -2.19
CA LEU A 656 22.22 8.29 -2.54
C LEU A 656 22.36 6.86 -2.05
N GLY A 657 23.58 6.32 -1.99
CA GLY A 657 23.87 4.96 -1.55
C GLY A 657 24.92 4.26 -2.41
N THR A 658 25.04 2.94 -2.22
CA THR A 658 26.01 2.11 -2.94
C THR A 658 25.34 1.06 -3.84
N ALA A 659 26.06 0.67 -4.89
CA ALA A 659 25.80 -0.51 -5.72
C ALA A 659 27.10 -1.31 -5.87
N ASP A 660 27.04 -2.61 -5.62
CA ASP A 660 28.21 -3.50 -5.47
C ASP A 660 28.33 -4.56 -6.58
N HIS A 661 27.42 -4.53 -7.54
CA HIS A 661 27.46 -5.38 -8.73
C HIS A 661 26.81 -4.69 -9.93
N ALA A 662 27.24 -5.10 -11.13
CA ALA A 662 26.67 -4.61 -12.37
C ALA A 662 25.29 -5.25 -12.64
N PRO A 663 24.35 -4.51 -13.27
CA PRO A 663 24.46 -3.11 -13.66
C PRO A 663 24.41 -2.15 -12.46
N TYR A 664 25.33 -1.19 -12.39
CA TYR A 664 25.40 -0.24 -11.28
C TYR A 664 24.32 0.83 -11.43
N ARG A 665 23.33 0.77 -10.54
CA ARG A 665 22.15 1.65 -10.57
C ARG A 665 21.79 2.11 -9.17
N ILE A 666 21.09 3.23 -9.10
CA ILE A 666 20.43 3.72 -7.88
C ILE A 666 19.22 4.57 -8.27
N THR A 667 18.35 4.86 -7.30
CA THR A 667 17.22 5.76 -7.50
C THR A 667 17.36 7.07 -6.73
N GLN A 668 16.72 8.12 -7.23
CA GLN A 668 16.50 9.38 -6.51
C GLN A 668 15.04 9.78 -6.66
N ASN A 669 14.38 10.24 -5.59
CA ASN A 669 13.10 10.93 -5.70
C ASN A 669 13.30 12.45 -5.85
N ILE A 670 12.73 13.02 -6.91
CA ILE A 670 12.66 14.46 -7.16
C ILE A 670 11.26 14.93 -6.72
N ALA A 671 11.21 15.60 -5.57
CA ALA A 671 9.97 16.06 -4.96
C ALA A 671 9.18 17.02 -5.89
N ALA A 672 7.85 17.00 -5.76
CA ALA A 672 6.95 17.75 -6.62
C ALA A 672 7.08 19.28 -6.48
N ASP A 673 7.63 19.76 -5.36
CA ASP A 673 7.89 21.17 -5.08
C ASP A 673 9.20 21.68 -5.69
N VAL A 674 10.04 20.80 -6.25
CA VAL A 674 11.25 21.18 -6.98
C VAL A 674 10.86 21.93 -8.26
N PRO A 675 11.25 23.21 -8.44
CA PRO A 675 10.86 23.97 -9.61
C PRO A 675 11.41 23.38 -10.93
N ALA A 676 10.62 23.44 -11.99
CA ALA A 676 11.07 23.05 -13.32
C ALA A 676 12.30 23.87 -13.76
N GLY A 677 13.27 23.21 -14.38
CA GLY A 677 14.55 23.79 -14.77
C GLY A 677 15.60 23.84 -13.65
N THR A 678 15.26 23.42 -12.42
CA THR A 678 16.24 23.30 -11.33
C THR A 678 17.36 22.36 -11.74
N PRO A 679 18.65 22.77 -11.65
CA PRO A 679 19.78 21.90 -11.95
C PRO A 679 19.80 20.67 -11.04
N LEU A 680 19.98 19.50 -11.63
CA LEU A 680 20.25 18.25 -10.92
C LEU A 680 21.67 17.83 -11.27
N ARG A 681 22.53 17.64 -10.26
CA ARG A 681 23.93 17.26 -10.44
C ARG A 681 24.19 15.95 -9.73
N TYR A 682 24.97 15.08 -10.35
CA TYR A 682 25.28 13.76 -9.87
C TYR A 682 26.78 13.51 -9.87
N LYS A 683 27.21 12.71 -8.91
CA LYS A 683 28.57 12.19 -8.83
C LYS A 683 28.51 10.71 -8.52
N ALA A 684 29.37 9.94 -9.16
CA ALA A 684 29.58 8.55 -8.81
C ALA A 684 31.08 8.28 -8.63
N VAL A 685 31.42 7.45 -7.64
CA VAL A 685 32.79 7.04 -7.35
C VAL A 685 32.83 5.52 -7.33
N VAL A 686 33.58 4.92 -8.25
CA VAL A 686 33.91 3.50 -8.19
C VAL A 686 35.10 3.29 -7.27
N VAL A 687 35.03 2.23 -6.47
CA VAL A 687 36.11 1.69 -5.64
C VAL A 687 36.29 0.22 -6.04
N ASP A 688 37.49 -0.13 -6.51
CA ASP A 688 37.80 -1.52 -6.85
C ASP A 688 38.27 -2.33 -5.63
N SER A 689 38.44 -3.63 -5.81
CA SER A 689 38.92 -4.54 -4.76
C SER A 689 40.36 -4.26 -4.27
N ALA A 690 41.13 -3.42 -4.98
CA ALA A 690 42.46 -2.95 -4.57
C ALA A 690 42.41 -1.56 -3.88
N GLY A 691 41.22 -0.98 -3.70
CA GLY A 691 41.01 0.35 -3.12
C GLY A 691 41.34 1.52 -4.06
N ARG A 692 41.54 1.27 -5.36
CA ARG A 692 41.70 2.34 -6.36
C ARG A 692 40.34 2.93 -6.69
N THR A 693 40.33 4.23 -6.97
CA THR A 693 39.10 4.97 -7.23
C THR A 693 39.12 5.65 -8.59
N ALA A 694 37.96 5.74 -9.22
CA ALA A 694 37.68 6.65 -10.33
C ALA A 694 36.30 7.28 -10.11
N SER A 695 36.05 8.44 -10.73
CA SER A 695 34.78 9.13 -10.58
C SER A 695 34.38 9.86 -11.85
N ASP A 696 33.09 10.15 -11.96
CA ASP A 696 32.52 10.95 -13.03
C ASP A 696 31.39 11.83 -12.49
N LEU A 697 31.05 12.87 -13.26
CA LEU A 697 29.99 13.83 -12.96
C LEU A 697 29.00 13.87 -14.12
N ALA A 698 27.71 13.92 -13.80
CA ALA A 698 26.65 14.11 -14.76
C ALA A 698 25.66 15.17 -14.26
N ALA A 699 24.92 15.78 -15.18
CA ALA A 699 23.93 16.79 -14.82
C ALA A 699 22.72 16.75 -15.75
N THR A 700 21.56 17.13 -15.22
CA THR A 700 20.31 17.30 -15.97
C THR A 700 19.46 18.40 -15.31
N THR A 701 18.17 18.47 -15.62
CA THR A 701 17.23 19.44 -15.05
C THR A 701 15.93 18.79 -14.60
N ALA A 702 15.35 19.30 -13.51
CA ALA A 702 14.03 18.91 -13.05
C ALA A 702 12.93 19.36 -14.03
N GLY A 703 11.88 18.57 -14.15
CA GLY A 703 10.68 18.89 -14.92
C GLY A 703 9.64 19.63 -14.11
N ARG A 704 8.54 20.00 -14.78
CA ARG A 704 7.35 20.46 -14.08
C ARG A 704 6.59 19.23 -13.61
N ALA A 705 6.47 19.04 -12.31
CA ALA A 705 5.56 18.04 -11.77
C ALA A 705 4.15 18.27 -12.33
N PRO A 706 3.43 17.21 -12.76
CA PRO A 706 2.06 17.33 -13.19
C PRO A 706 1.25 18.08 -12.12
N VAL A 707 0.58 19.16 -12.51
CA VAL A 707 -0.35 19.84 -11.60
C VAL A 707 -1.61 19.00 -11.55
N ALA A 708 -1.99 18.54 -10.36
CA ALA A 708 -3.29 17.90 -10.17
C ALA A 708 -4.38 18.88 -10.65
N THR A 709 -5.07 18.53 -11.73
CA THR A 709 -6.21 19.30 -12.22
C THR A 709 -7.39 19.07 -11.32
N LYS A 710 -8.25 20.08 -11.13
CA LYS A 710 -9.53 19.84 -10.45
C LYS A 710 -10.26 18.71 -11.18
N PRO A 711 -10.78 17.71 -10.46
CA PRO A 711 -11.61 16.66 -11.03
C PRO A 711 -12.76 17.29 -11.81
N THR A 712 -12.86 16.95 -13.07
CA THR A 712 -13.99 17.28 -13.93
C THR A 712 -14.64 15.97 -14.32
N ALA A 713 -15.97 15.94 -14.46
CA ALA A 713 -16.64 14.72 -14.89
C ALA A 713 -15.98 14.28 -16.19
N ALA A 714 -15.25 13.17 -16.15
CA ALA A 714 -14.35 12.73 -17.19
C ALA A 714 -15.17 12.24 -18.39
N ARG A 715 -15.64 13.18 -19.21
CA ARG A 715 -16.41 12.90 -20.42
C ARG A 715 -15.40 12.71 -21.55
N HIS A 716 -14.75 11.55 -21.57
CA HIS A 716 -13.78 11.21 -22.62
C HIS A 716 -14.46 10.61 -23.85
N TRP A 717 -15.56 9.87 -23.63
CA TRP A 717 -16.26 9.13 -24.67
C TRP A 717 -17.71 9.60 -24.80
N ALA A 718 -18.14 9.83 -26.05
CA ALA A 718 -19.55 9.89 -26.37
C ALA A 718 -20.04 8.47 -26.65
N VAL A 719 -21.11 8.05 -25.99
CA VAL A 719 -21.68 6.69 -26.08
C VAL A 719 -23.11 6.77 -26.61
N VAL A 720 -23.38 6.06 -27.71
CA VAL A 720 -24.71 6.01 -28.32
C VAL A 720 -25.21 4.58 -28.29
N HIS A 721 -26.24 4.35 -27.48
CA HIS A 721 -26.98 3.10 -27.40
C HIS A 721 -28.09 3.07 -28.44
N TYR A 722 -28.13 1.98 -29.20
CA TYR A 722 -29.03 1.81 -30.34
C TYR A 722 -29.78 0.49 -30.28
N ARG A 723 -31.11 0.58 -30.18
CA ARG A 723 -32.00 -0.57 -30.17
C ARG A 723 -32.63 -0.78 -31.53
N ARG A 724 -32.46 -1.97 -32.10
CA ARG A 724 -33.16 -2.41 -33.32
C ARG A 724 -34.28 -3.37 -32.98
N ALA A 725 -35.37 -3.29 -33.74
CA ALA A 725 -36.54 -4.14 -33.51
C ALA A 725 -36.28 -5.62 -33.86
N ASP A 726 -35.38 -5.89 -34.81
CA ASP A 726 -35.01 -7.23 -35.27
C ASP A 726 -33.83 -7.85 -34.49
N GLY A 727 -33.15 -7.08 -33.64
CA GLY A 727 -31.96 -7.51 -32.91
C GLY A 727 -30.71 -7.73 -33.77
N ASP A 728 -30.71 -7.39 -35.07
CA ASP A 728 -29.56 -7.60 -35.96
C ASP A 728 -28.66 -6.36 -36.05
N TYR A 729 -27.59 -6.39 -35.27
CA TYR A 729 -26.60 -5.32 -35.17
C TYR A 729 -25.40 -5.48 -36.13
N THR A 730 -25.38 -6.51 -36.97
CA THR A 730 -24.26 -6.78 -37.90
C THR A 730 -24.11 -5.63 -38.90
N GLY A 731 -22.88 -5.19 -39.17
CA GLY A 731 -22.62 -4.14 -40.17
C GLY A 731 -23.03 -2.72 -39.74
N LEU A 732 -23.41 -2.51 -38.47
CA LEU A 732 -23.75 -1.19 -37.96
C LEU A 732 -22.52 -0.33 -37.72
N ARG A 733 -22.65 0.96 -38.05
CA ARG A 733 -21.65 1.98 -37.84
C ARG A 733 -22.31 3.31 -37.52
N LEU A 734 -21.80 4.02 -36.53
CA LEU A 734 -22.14 5.42 -36.29
C LEU A 734 -21.25 6.29 -37.18
N ARG A 735 -21.82 7.35 -37.76
CA ARG A 735 -21.10 8.41 -38.47
C ARG A 735 -21.51 9.78 -37.92
N THR A 736 -20.55 10.58 -37.51
CA THR A 736 -20.77 11.98 -37.10
C THR A 736 -20.64 12.93 -38.29
N ALA A 737 -21.21 14.14 -38.18
CA ALA A 737 -21.16 15.14 -39.26
C ALA A 737 -19.74 15.60 -39.63
N ASP A 738 -18.79 15.52 -38.69
CA ASP A 738 -17.36 15.81 -38.93
C ASP A 738 -16.59 14.62 -39.54
N GLY A 739 -17.29 13.54 -39.92
CA GLY A 739 -16.73 12.42 -40.66
C GLY A 739 -16.11 11.31 -39.82
N ARG A 740 -16.14 11.41 -38.48
CA ARG A 740 -15.73 10.29 -37.62
C ARG A 740 -16.71 9.14 -37.74
N THR A 741 -16.20 7.92 -37.52
CA THR A 741 -17.01 6.72 -37.51
C THR A 741 -16.67 5.84 -36.33
N ALA A 742 -17.66 5.14 -35.79
CA ALA A 742 -17.49 4.19 -34.70
C ALA A 742 -18.31 2.92 -34.98
N ALA A 743 -17.72 1.77 -34.71
CA ALA A 743 -18.44 0.50 -34.80
C ALA A 743 -19.34 0.30 -33.57
N PHE A 744 -20.47 -0.35 -33.77
CA PHE A 744 -21.36 -0.78 -32.69
C PHE A 744 -20.84 -2.11 -32.12
N ASP A 745 -19.71 -2.05 -31.41
CA ASP A 745 -19.02 -3.23 -30.87
C ASP A 745 -19.47 -3.55 -29.42
N GLY A 746 -20.04 -2.57 -28.71
CA GLY A 746 -20.58 -2.75 -27.36
C GLY A 746 -21.96 -3.41 -27.36
N ARG A 747 -22.26 -4.18 -26.31
CA ARG A 747 -23.57 -4.82 -26.11
C ARG A 747 -24.02 -4.66 -24.67
N ASP A 748 -25.27 -4.29 -24.47
CA ASP A 748 -25.91 -4.25 -23.16
C ASP A 748 -27.38 -4.70 -23.24
N ALA A 749 -28.15 -4.54 -22.15
CA ALA A 749 -29.56 -4.96 -22.13
C ALA A 749 -30.48 -4.14 -23.05
N TYR A 750 -30.09 -2.91 -23.42
CA TYR A 750 -30.88 -2.07 -24.33
C TYR A 750 -30.63 -2.41 -25.80
N GLY A 751 -29.38 -2.71 -26.18
CA GLY A 751 -29.03 -3.08 -27.55
C GLY A 751 -27.53 -3.07 -27.82
N ALA A 752 -27.15 -2.59 -29.01
CA ALA A 752 -25.75 -2.36 -29.33
C ALA A 752 -25.38 -0.91 -29.07
N PHE A 753 -24.16 -0.65 -28.65
CA PHE A 753 -23.65 0.72 -28.50
C PHE A 753 -22.33 0.92 -29.21
N ALA A 754 -22.13 2.16 -29.65
CA ALA A 754 -20.88 2.65 -30.23
C ALA A 754 -20.33 3.78 -29.35
N TRP A 755 -19.00 3.90 -29.30
CA TRP A 755 -18.33 4.97 -28.57
C TRP A 755 -17.28 5.67 -29.43
N PHE A 756 -17.06 6.95 -29.18
CA PHE A 756 -16.06 7.75 -29.88
C PHE A 756 -15.60 8.95 -29.07
N ALA A 757 -14.36 9.39 -29.28
CA ALA A 757 -13.85 10.63 -28.69
C ALA A 757 -14.33 11.84 -29.51
N PRO A 758 -15.02 12.84 -28.92
CA PRO A 758 -15.44 14.07 -29.59
C PRO A 758 -14.26 14.91 -30.13
N SER A 759 -14.48 15.66 -31.21
CA SER A 759 -13.51 16.63 -31.72
C SER A 759 -13.78 18.03 -31.13
N GLY A 760 -12.74 18.69 -30.62
CA GLY A 760 -12.72 20.16 -30.43
C GLY A 760 -13.84 20.82 -29.62
N GLY A 761 -14.20 20.31 -28.44
CA GLY A 761 -15.09 21.00 -27.49
C GLY A 761 -16.54 21.21 -27.97
N ALA A 762 -16.96 20.53 -29.03
CA ALA A 762 -18.32 20.63 -29.55
C ALA A 762 -19.34 20.10 -28.52
N ALA A 763 -20.24 20.97 -28.08
CA ALA A 763 -21.32 20.63 -27.15
C ALA A 763 -22.40 19.78 -27.82
N GLU A 764 -22.76 20.07 -29.08
CA GLU A 764 -23.74 19.32 -29.86
C GLU A 764 -23.08 18.55 -31.01
N ILE A 765 -23.36 17.25 -31.12
CA ILE A 765 -22.75 16.33 -32.07
C ILE A 765 -23.85 15.68 -32.92
N PRO A 766 -24.04 16.11 -34.17
CA PRO A 766 -24.93 15.43 -35.10
C PRO A 766 -24.36 14.08 -35.54
N PHE A 767 -25.21 13.05 -35.56
CA PHE A 767 -24.82 11.70 -35.95
C PHE A 767 -25.93 10.94 -36.70
N THR A 768 -25.51 10.01 -37.57
CA THR A 768 -26.36 9.04 -38.25
C THR A 768 -25.89 7.63 -37.93
N VAL A 769 -26.82 6.69 -37.79
CA VAL A 769 -26.52 5.26 -37.72
C VAL A 769 -26.64 4.68 -39.13
N GLU A 770 -25.62 3.98 -39.60
CA GLU A 770 -25.55 3.32 -40.90
C GLU A 770 -25.53 1.80 -40.69
N LYS A 771 -26.19 1.04 -41.57
CA LYS A 771 -26.03 -0.41 -41.72
C LYS A 771 -25.53 -0.70 -43.12
N ASP A 772 -24.39 -1.40 -43.23
CA ASP A 772 -23.77 -1.76 -44.51
C ASP A 772 -23.56 -0.55 -45.46
N GLY A 773 -23.33 0.64 -44.90
CA GLY A 773 -23.13 1.89 -45.63
C GLY A 773 -24.39 2.66 -46.02
N ALA A 774 -25.59 2.18 -45.65
CA ALA A 774 -26.86 2.90 -45.83
C ALA A 774 -27.40 3.42 -44.49
N ALA A 775 -28.02 4.60 -44.49
CA ALA A 775 -28.61 5.17 -43.27
C ALA A 775 -29.74 4.27 -42.72
N ASP A 776 -29.65 3.93 -41.44
CA ASP A 776 -30.62 3.16 -40.68
C ASP A 776 -31.41 4.11 -39.75
N GLY A 777 -32.23 4.96 -40.37
CA GLY A 777 -33.03 5.98 -39.68
C GLY A 777 -32.54 7.42 -39.90
N PRO A 778 -33.19 8.41 -39.26
CA PRO A 778 -32.88 9.82 -39.43
C PRO A 778 -31.58 10.23 -38.71
N GLU A 779 -31.02 11.38 -39.11
CA GLU A 779 -29.97 12.07 -38.35
C GLU A 779 -30.51 12.51 -36.98
N ARG A 780 -29.64 12.46 -35.97
CA ARG A 780 -29.92 12.78 -34.58
C ARG A 780 -28.82 13.69 -34.02
N THR A 781 -29.04 14.25 -32.84
CA THR A 781 -28.05 15.11 -32.17
C THR A 781 -27.87 14.68 -30.72
N LEU A 782 -26.60 14.52 -30.34
CA LEU A 782 -26.15 14.29 -28.97
C LEU A 782 -25.69 15.61 -28.38
N ASP A 783 -26.19 16.01 -27.21
CA ASP A 783 -25.58 17.07 -26.41
C ASP A 783 -24.57 16.46 -25.44
N PHE A 784 -23.30 16.48 -25.81
CA PHE A 784 -22.19 15.89 -25.05
C PHE A 784 -21.92 16.63 -23.73
N ALA A 785 -22.15 17.95 -23.72
CA ALA A 785 -21.97 18.79 -22.53
C ALA A 785 -23.08 18.58 -21.49
N ALA A 786 -24.27 18.16 -21.92
CA ALA A 786 -25.34 17.73 -21.03
C ALA A 786 -25.22 16.25 -20.64
N ALA A 787 -25.16 15.34 -21.62
CA ALA A 787 -25.14 13.90 -21.43
C ALA A 787 -24.21 13.18 -22.43
N PRO A 788 -23.05 12.66 -22.00
CA PRO A 788 -22.11 11.98 -22.89
C PRO A 788 -22.62 10.60 -23.34
N GLU A 789 -23.65 10.05 -22.69
CA GLU A 789 -24.26 8.76 -23.00
C GLU A 789 -25.75 8.94 -23.30
N VAL A 790 -26.22 8.40 -24.43
CA VAL A 790 -27.63 8.53 -24.87
C VAL A 790 -28.21 7.26 -25.45
N TRP A 791 -29.54 7.16 -25.41
CA TRP A 791 -30.31 6.04 -25.95
C TRP A 791 -31.22 6.50 -27.10
N THR A 792 -31.19 5.75 -28.20
CA THR A 792 -32.08 5.92 -29.35
C THR A 792 -32.48 4.58 -29.97
N ALA A 793 -33.45 4.59 -30.88
CA ALA A 793 -34.01 3.39 -31.48
C ALA A 793 -34.19 3.54 -33.00
N GLN A 794 -34.25 2.39 -33.67
CA GLN A 794 -34.42 2.33 -35.12
C GLN A 794 -35.67 3.09 -35.60
N GLY A 795 -35.48 3.92 -36.62
CA GLY A 795 -36.55 4.73 -37.23
C GLY A 795 -37.06 5.93 -36.40
N GLY A 796 -36.63 6.09 -35.15
CA GLY A 796 -37.02 7.23 -34.29
C GLY A 796 -36.03 8.40 -34.35
N THR A 797 -36.53 9.62 -34.13
CA THR A 797 -35.72 10.84 -33.96
C THR A 797 -35.37 11.13 -32.50
N THR A 798 -35.97 10.42 -31.56
CA THR A 798 -35.78 10.65 -30.12
C THR A 798 -34.39 10.23 -29.66
N VAL A 799 -33.70 11.13 -28.98
CA VAL A 799 -32.47 10.88 -28.23
C VAL A 799 -32.78 11.17 -26.77
N THR A 800 -32.53 10.21 -25.89
CA THR A 800 -32.75 10.37 -24.45
C THR A 800 -31.43 10.35 -23.71
N ALA A 801 -31.27 11.27 -22.76
CA ALA A 801 -30.11 11.41 -21.88
C ALA A 801 -30.24 10.60 -20.58
N THR A 802 -31.31 9.83 -20.44
CA THR A 802 -31.62 9.06 -19.23
C THR A 802 -31.70 7.59 -19.60
N ARG A 803 -30.97 6.77 -18.84
CA ARG A 803 -30.99 5.31 -18.98
C ARG A 803 -32.42 4.76 -18.84
N PRO A 804 -32.98 4.07 -19.85
CA PRO A 804 -34.33 3.53 -19.79
C PRO A 804 -34.45 2.39 -18.78
N ALA A 805 -34.97 2.65 -17.57
CA ALA A 805 -35.01 1.68 -16.48
C ALA A 805 -35.74 0.37 -16.82
N ASP A 806 -36.73 0.42 -17.71
CA ASP A 806 -37.51 -0.74 -18.18
C ASP A 806 -36.72 -1.69 -19.10
N ALA A 807 -35.63 -1.21 -19.71
CA ALA A 807 -34.80 -2.02 -20.59
C ALA A 807 -33.71 -2.81 -19.85
N TYR A 808 -33.36 -2.43 -18.62
CA TYR A 808 -32.29 -3.07 -17.86
C TYR A 808 -32.88 -3.91 -16.72
N PRO A 809 -32.63 -5.22 -16.67
CA PRO A 809 -33.02 -6.04 -15.53
C PRO A 809 -32.27 -5.60 -14.26
N ALA A 810 -32.80 -5.96 -13.10
CA ALA A 810 -32.07 -5.80 -11.86
C ALA A 810 -30.73 -6.56 -11.94
N PRO A 811 -29.61 -5.94 -11.53
CA PRO A 811 -28.32 -6.60 -11.54
C PRO A 811 -28.33 -7.80 -10.59
N ASP A 812 -27.54 -8.83 -10.92
CA ASP A 812 -27.28 -9.95 -10.02
C ASP A 812 -26.30 -9.50 -8.93
N PRO A 813 -26.74 -9.36 -7.67
CA PRO A 813 -25.88 -8.84 -6.61
C PRO A 813 -24.77 -9.82 -6.20
N ALA A 814 -24.82 -11.07 -6.67
CA ALA A 814 -23.81 -12.08 -6.35
C ALA A 814 -22.58 -12.03 -7.26
N LYS A 815 -22.57 -11.17 -8.31
CA LYS A 815 -21.43 -11.07 -9.22
C LYS A 815 -21.24 -9.69 -9.82
N ALA A 816 -19.99 -9.35 -10.10
CA ALA A 816 -19.61 -8.21 -10.94
C ALA A 816 -19.14 -8.69 -12.32
N VAL A 817 -19.46 -7.93 -13.36
CA VAL A 817 -19.12 -8.23 -14.75
C VAL A 817 -18.29 -7.07 -15.32
N ILE A 818 -17.05 -7.35 -15.71
CA ILE A 818 -16.13 -6.36 -16.28
C ILE A 818 -15.81 -6.76 -17.72
N HIS A 819 -16.19 -5.91 -18.65
CA HIS A 819 -15.87 -6.03 -20.08
C HIS A 819 -14.62 -5.22 -20.38
N TYR A 820 -13.59 -5.84 -20.97
CA TYR A 820 -12.29 -5.22 -21.20
C TYR A 820 -11.93 -5.20 -22.70
N HIS A 821 -11.84 -4.00 -23.27
CA HIS A 821 -11.48 -3.76 -24.66
C HIS A 821 -10.06 -3.24 -24.79
N ARG A 822 -9.22 -3.95 -25.56
CA ARG A 822 -7.91 -3.49 -25.96
C ARG A 822 -7.91 -3.01 -27.41
N PRO A 823 -7.59 -1.73 -27.68
CA PRO A 823 -7.52 -1.19 -29.05
C PRO A 823 -6.46 -1.88 -29.93
N ASP A 824 -5.39 -2.43 -29.34
CA ASP A 824 -4.33 -3.16 -30.06
C ASP A 824 -4.69 -4.61 -30.38
N GLY A 825 -5.74 -5.15 -29.76
CA GLY A 825 -6.17 -6.53 -29.90
C GLY A 825 -5.30 -7.58 -29.19
N ASP A 826 -4.28 -7.16 -28.42
CA ASP A 826 -3.38 -8.08 -27.70
C ASP A 826 -3.91 -8.43 -26.31
N TYR A 827 -4.69 -9.50 -26.25
CA TYR A 827 -5.29 -10.00 -25.00
C TYR A 827 -4.45 -11.08 -24.32
N ASP A 828 -3.29 -11.46 -24.87
CA ASP A 828 -2.55 -12.63 -24.38
C ASP A 828 -1.93 -12.37 -23.00
N GLY A 829 -2.20 -13.26 -22.05
CA GLY A 829 -1.68 -13.19 -20.67
C GLY A 829 -2.40 -12.22 -19.73
N TRP A 830 -3.34 -11.40 -20.21
CA TRP A 830 -4.11 -10.47 -19.38
C TRP A 830 -5.11 -11.20 -18.48
N GLY A 831 -5.15 -10.83 -17.21
CA GLY A 831 -6.09 -11.31 -16.20
C GLY A 831 -6.55 -10.20 -15.26
N LEU A 832 -7.54 -10.52 -14.43
CA LEU A 832 -8.10 -9.62 -13.44
C LEU A 832 -7.73 -10.09 -12.03
N HIS A 833 -7.03 -9.25 -11.27
CA HIS A 833 -6.77 -9.49 -9.86
C HIS A 833 -7.74 -8.67 -9.03
N ALA A 834 -8.50 -9.31 -8.14
CA ALA A 834 -9.56 -8.69 -7.34
C ALA A 834 -9.35 -8.98 -5.85
N TRP A 835 -9.83 -8.10 -4.97
CA TRP A 835 -9.74 -8.33 -3.53
C TRP A 835 -11.01 -7.87 -2.82
N THR A 836 -11.15 -6.59 -2.49
CA THR A 836 -12.31 -6.04 -1.77
C THR A 836 -13.59 -6.41 -2.48
N GLY A 837 -14.52 -7.02 -1.77
CA GLY A 837 -15.83 -7.45 -2.29
C GLY A 837 -15.82 -8.78 -3.05
N ALA A 838 -14.67 -9.27 -3.53
CA ALA A 838 -14.58 -10.58 -4.17
C ALA A 838 -14.76 -11.71 -3.15
N ALA A 839 -15.55 -12.73 -3.49
CA ALA A 839 -15.74 -13.91 -2.63
C ALA A 839 -14.45 -14.74 -2.51
N HIS A 840 -13.65 -14.76 -3.59
CA HIS A 840 -12.42 -15.54 -3.70
C HIS A 840 -11.33 -14.69 -4.35
N PRO A 841 -10.61 -13.86 -3.57
CA PRO A 841 -9.49 -13.08 -4.08
C PRO A 841 -8.43 -13.98 -4.74
N PRO A 842 -8.02 -13.77 -6.00
CA PRO A 842 -6.91 -14.49 -6.62
C PRO A 842 -5.55 -14.14 -5.99
N GLU A 843 -4.56 -14.97 -6.27
CA GLU A 843 -3.14 -14.64 -6.04
C GLU A 843 -2.63 -13.71 -7.15
N TRP A 844 -1.61 -12.90 -6.87
CA TRP A 844 -1.06 -11.97 -7.89
C TRP A 844 -0.63 -12.69 -9.16
N ASN A 845 0.14 -13.77 -9.03
CA ASN A 845 0.63 -14.54 -10.18
C ASN A 845 -0.40 -15.49 -10.82
N ASP A 846 -1.61 -15.58 -10.26
CA ASP A 846 -2.71 -16.39 -10.82
C ASP A 846 -4.04 -15.60 -10.82
N PRO A 847 -4.18 -14.59 -11.70
CA PRO A 847 -5.36 -13.74 -11.73
C PRO A 847 -6.58 -14.46 -12.30
N ILE A 848 -7.77 -13.93 -12.00
CA ILE A 848 -9.04 -14.38 -12.59
C ILE A 848 -8.94 -14.30 -14.11
N ARG A 849 -9.21 -15.43 -14.76
CA ARG A 849 -9.21 -15.56 -16.23
C ARG A 849 -10.55 -15.11 -16.81
N PRO A 850 -10.56 -14.57 -18.04
CA PRO A 850 -11.81 -14.19 -18.69
C PRO A 850 -12.69 -15.41 -18.94
N VAL A 851 -13.98 -15.32 -18.63
CA VAL A 851 -14.94 -16.43 -18.83
C VAL A 851 -15.39 -16.55 -20.29
N ARG A 852 -15.31 -15.44 -21.04
CA ARG A 852 -15.62 -15.40 -22.49
C ARG A 852 -14.98 -14.17 -23.15
N ARG A 853 -15.12 -14.10 -24.48
CA ARG A 853 -14.83 -12.93 -25.31
C ARG A 853 -16.06 -12.60 -26.15
N ASP A 854 -16.48 -11.34 -26.15
CA ASP A 854 -17.57 -10.85 -27.02
C ASP A 854 -17.10 -9.80 -28.02
N SER A 855 -18.04 -9.07 -28.64
CA SER A 855 -17.72 -8.05 -29.64
C SER A 855 -16.98 -6.85 -29.05
N PHE A 856 -17.09 -6.61 -27.74
CA PHE A 856 -16.34 -5.56 -27.06
C PHE A 856 -14.94 -6.05 -26.71
N GLY A 857 -14.79 -7.23 -26.11
CA GLY A 857 -13.48 -7.75 -25.72
C GLY A 857 -13.55 -8.92 -24.75
N LEU A 858 -12.60 -9.01 -23.82
CA LEU A 858 -12.61 -10.01 -22.76
C LEU A 858 -13.71 -9.70 -21.74
N VAL A 859 -14.33 -10.73 -21.18
CA VAL A 859 -15.33 -10.58 -20.12
C VAL A 859 -14.90 -11.37 -18.90
N PHE A 860 -14.81 -10.68 -17.78
CA PHE A 860 -14.53 -11.25 -16.46
C PHE A 860 -15.82 -11.26 -15.65
N GLU A 861 -16.09 -12.39 -14.98
CA GLU A 861 -17.16 -12.50 -13.99
C GLU A 861 -16.51 -12.78 -12.63
N VAL A 862 -16.73 -11.89 -11.67
CA VAL A 862 -16.17 -11.99 -10.32
C VAL A 862 -17.30 -12.30 -9.36
N ALA A 863 -17.23 -13.44 -8.69
CA ALA A 863 -18.16 -13.78 -7.61
C ALA A 863 -17.95 -12.82 -6.44
N LEU A 864 -19.04 -12.30 -5.88
CA LEU A 864 -19.02 -11.32 -4.80
C LEU A 864 -19.32 -11.99 -3.46
N SER A 865 -18.65 -11.50 -2.43
CA SER A 865 -18.97 -11.80 -1.03
C SER A 865 -20.36 -11.26 -0.66
N ASP A 866 -20.98 -11.87 0.34
CA ASP A 866 -22.25 -11.36 0.87
C ASP A 866 -22.06 -9.91 1.33
N HIS A 867 -23.01 -9.04 0.97
CA HIS A 867 -23.00 -7.61 1.31
C HIS A 867 -21.86 -6.78 0.70
N ALA A 868 -21.24 -7.22 -0.40
CA ALA A 868 -20.27 -6.39 -1.11
C ALA A 868 -20.89 -5.08 -1.62
N ASP A 869 -20.38 -3.94 -1.15
CA ASP A 869 -20.77 -2.59 -1.62
C ASP A 869 -19.90 -2.09 -2.79
N SER A 870 -18.73 -2.70 -2.98
CA SER A 870 -17.79 -2.39 -4.07
C SER A 870 -16.95 -3.60 -4.45
N LEU A 871 -16.30 -3.54 -5.61
CA LEU A 871 -15.25 -4.48 -6.04
C LEU A 871 -13.96 -3.72 -6.31
N SER A 872 -12.88 -4.03 -5.60
CA SER A 872 -11.55 -3.50 -5.96
C SER A 872 -10.78 -4.50 -6.83
N TYR A 873 -10.16 -4.01 -7.90
CA TYR A 873 -9.46 -4.85 -8.87
C TYR A 873 -8.34 -4.12 -9.63
N ILE A 874 -7.51 -4.89 -10.32
CA ILE A 874 -6.55 -4.40 -11.30
C ILE A 874 -6.48 -5.39 -12.47
N LEU A 875 -6.38 -4.86 -13.69
CA LEU A 875 -6.10 -5.64 -14.89
C LEU A 875 -4.59 -5.66 -15.11
N HIS A 876 -4.01 -6.85 -15.26
CA HIS A 876 -2.57 -6.99 -15.41
C HIS A 876 -2.15 -8.25 -16.18
N LYS A 877 -0.92 -8.22 -16.69
CA LYS A 877 -0.20 -9.33 -17.31
C LYS A 877 1.18 -9.41 -16.64
N LYS A 878 1.35 -10.34 -15.71
CA LYS A 878 2.51 -10.35 -14.78
C LYS A 878 2.59 -8.99 -14.06
N GLU A 879 3.74 -8.33 -14.07
CA GLU A 879 3.94 -7.00 -13.48
C GLU A 879 3.44 -5.85 -14.36
N GLU A 880 3.06 -6.12 -15.62
CA GLU A 880 2.48 -5.09 -16.49
C GLU A 880 1.03 -4.85 -16.11
N LYS A 881 0.72 -3.70 -15.50
CA LYS A 881 -0.64 -3.28 -15.20
C LYS A 881 -1.23 -2.48 -16.38
N ASP A 882 -2.54 -2.61 -16.63
CA ASP A 882 -3.23 -1.84 -17.69
C ASP A 882 -3.21 -0.34 -17.38
N VAL A 883 -3.52 -0.01 -16.14
CA VAL A 883 -3.35 1.31 -15.54
C VAL A 883 -2.48 1.16 -14.29
N PRO A 884 -1.69 2.17 -13.92
CA PRO A 884 -0.75 2.04 -12.80
C PRO A 884 -1.43 2.05 -11.41
N VAL A 885 -2.73 2.38 -11.34
CA VAL A 885 -3.48 2.59 -10.10
C VAL A 885 -4.47 1.46 -9.85
N ASP A 886 -4.58 1.04 -8.59
CA ASP A 886 -5.58 0.08 -8.14
C ASP A 886 -6.98 0.69 -8.32
N GLU A 887 -7.92 -0.05 -8.91
CA GLU A 887 -9.25 0.42 -9.27
C GLU A 887 -10.31 -0.06 -8.25
N ALA A 888 -11.40 0.71 -8.10
CA ALA A 888 -12.56 0.32 -7.31
C ALA A 888 -13.87 0.60 -8.06
N LEU A 889 -14.65 -0.46 -8.26
CA LEU A 889 -16.00 -0.43 -8.79
C LEU A 889 -17.00 -0.27 -7.64
N ASP A 890 -17.54 0.93 -7.47
CA ASP A 890 -18.62 1.22 -6.52
C ASP A 890 -19.98 0.82 -7.13
N PHE A 891 -20.63 -0.18 -6.56
CA PHE A 891 -21.88 -0.72 -7.09
C PHE A 891 -23.06 0.25 -6.96
N SER A 892 -23.00 1.19 -6.01
CA SER A 892 -24.04 2.22 -5.85
C SER A 892 -24.03 3.25 -6.99
N LEU A 893 -22.88 3.41 -7.66
CA LEU A 893 -22.68 4.40 -8.71
C LEU A 893 -22.75 3.80 -10.10
N TYR A 894 -22.05 2.68 -10.31
CA TYR A 894 -21.89 2.07 -11.62
C TYR A 894 -22.75 0.82 -11.81
N GLY A 895 -23.34 0.29 -10.75
CA GLY A 895 -23.95 -1.04 -10.76
C GLY A 895 -22.90 -2.14 -10.87
N HIS A 896 -23.35 -3.35 -11.19
CA HIS A 896 -22.52 -4.56 -11.18
C HIS A 896 -21.95 -4.94 -12.56
N GLU A 897 -22.14 -4.11 -13.58
CA GLU A 897 -21.65 -4.40 -14.94
C GLU A 897 -21.08 -3.13 -15.58
N VAL A 898 -19.83 -3.20 -16.00
CA VAL A 898 -19.06 -2.06 -16.52
C VAL A 898 -18.18 -2.42 -17.72
N TRP A 899 -17.88 -1.40 -18.54
CA TRP A 899 -17.05 -1.52 -19.74
C TRP A 899 -15.78 -0.67 -19.60
N ARG A 900 -14.63 -1.31 -19.79
CA ARG A 900 -13.28 -0.76 -19.63
C ARG A 900 -12.56 -0.73 -20.97
N VAL A 901 -11.96 0.41 -21.30
CA VAL A 901 -11.04 0.53 -22.44
C VAL A 901 -9.62 0.58 -21.87
N ALA A 902 -8.73 -0.23 -22.45
CA ALA A 902 -7.36 -0.37 -21.99
C ALA A 902 -6.61 0.97 -21.93
N GLY A 903 -5.93 1.20 -20.80
CA GLY A 903 -5.18 2.42 -20.52
C GLY A 903 -6.04 3.65 -20.15
N ASP A 904 -7.37 3.52 -20.13
CA ASP A 904 -8.30 4.57 -19.68
C ASP A 904 -8.83 4.20 -18.28
N PRO A 905 -8.56 4.98 -17.22
CA PRO A 905 -9.06 4.70 -15.87
C PRO A 905 -10.58 4.90 -15.71
N ALA A 906 -11.28 5.53 -16.65
CA ALA A 906 -12.74 5.71 -16.59
C ALA A 906 -13.52 4.53 -17.20
N TYR A 907 -14.67 4.20 -16.59
CA TYR A 907 -15.65 3.31 -17.21
C TYR A 907 -16.35 3.99 -18.38
N LEU A 908 -16.56 3.24 -19.46
CA LEU A 908 -17.28 3.70 -20.63
C LEU A 908 -18.79 3.85 -20.36
N THR A 909 -19.38 2.87 -19.68
CA THR A 909 -20.78 2.89 -19.26
C THR A 909 -20.96 2.12 -17.93
N PRO A 910 -21.85 2.58 -17.03
CA PRO A 910 -22.65 3.81 -17.16
C PRO A 910 -21.83 5.10 -17.01
N SER A 911 -22.16 6.13 -17.79
CA SER A 911 -21.60 7.48 -17.67
C SER A 911 -22.29 8.25 -16.55
N LEU A 912 -21.53 8.88 -15.66
CA LEU A 912 -22.06 9.62 -14.52
C LEU A 912 -22.60 11.02 -14.92
N GLY A 913 -23.67 11.47 -14.26
CA GLY A 913 -24.30 12.78 -14.50
C GLY A 913 -25.31 13.21 -13.44
N GLY A 914 -25.43 14.52 -13.18
CA GLY A 914 -26.32 15.08 -12.17
C GLY A 914 -27.81 14.99 -12.52
N ALA A 915 -28.66 15.30 -11.54
CA ALA A 915 -30.10 15.50 -11.74
C ALA A 915 -30.40 16.77 -12.56
N PHE A 916 -29.47 17.71 -12.59
CA PHE A 916 -29.48 18.94 -13.38
C PHE A 916 -28.08 19.23 -13.95
N GLY A 917 -28.02 20.07 -14.99
CA GLY A 917 -26.78 20.42 -15.68
C GLY A 917 -25.86 21.36 -14.88
N LEU A 918 -24.79 21.81 -15.52
CA LEU A 918 -23.86 22.82 -15.00
C LEU A 918 -24.25 24.22 -15.49
N ASP A 919 -25.20 24.86 -14.81
CA ASP A 919 -25.71 26.18 -15.18
C ASP A 919 -26.05 27.04 -13.95
N LEU A 920 -25.22 28.05 -13.69
CA LEU A 920 -25.43 29.02 -12.61
C LEU A 920 -26.31 30.22 -13.03
N THR A 921 -26.88 30.21 -14.23
CA THR A 921 -27.80 31.28 -14.71
C THR A 921 -29.27 30.93 -14.53
N THR A 922 -29.57 29.65 -14.29
CA THR A 922 -30.91 29.15 -14.00
C THR A 922 -30.97 28.53 -12.60
N SER A 923 -32.19 28.39 -12.08
CA SER A 923 -32.47 27.70 -10.82
C SER A 923 -33.24 26.42 -11.11
N ALA A 924 -32.70 25.29 -10.65
CA ALA A 924 -33.37 23.99 -10.63
C ALA A 924 -33.53 23.44 -9.20
N ALA A 925 -33.22 24.25 -8.19
CA ALA A 925 -33.34 23.90 -6.77
C ALA A 925 -34.06 25.00 -5.98
N THR A 926 -34.88 24.61 -5.01
CA THR A 926 -35.67 25.55 -4.19
C THR A 926 -35.41 25.32 -2.71
N TRP A 927 -35.09 26.39 -1.98
CA TRP A 927 -35.01 26.36 -0.52
C TRP A 927 -36.41 26.58 0.06
N LEU A 928 -36.99 25.51 0.59
CA LEU A 928 -38.40 25.45 0.97
C LEU A 928 -38.71 26.14 2.31
N ASP A 929 -37.92 25.82 3.35
CA ASP A 929 -38.08 26.33 4.72
C ASP A 929 -36.73 26.36 5.45
N ASP A 930 -36.72 26.63 6.76
CA ASP A 930 -35.51 26.82 7.58
C ASP A 930 -34.41 25.78 7.33
N THR A 931 -34.74 24.52 7.00
CA THR A 931 -33.73 23.48 6.77
C THR A 931 -33.90 22.70 5.48
N THR A 932 -35.03 22.84 4.77
CA THR A 932 -35.39 21.94 3.67
C THR A 932 -35.05 22.55 2.31
N VAL A 933 -34.36 21.80 1.45
CA VAL A 933 -34.11 22.13 0.04
C VAL A 933 -34.61 20.99 -0.85
N VAL A 934 -35.16 21.32 -2.02
CA VAL A 934 -35.70 20.35 -2.98
C VAL A 934 -35.25 20.60 -4.41
N TRP A 935 -35.18 19.53 -5.21
CA TRP A 935 -35.04 19.59 -6.67
C TRP A 935 -35.59 18.30 -7.32
N ARG A 936 -35.78 18.32 -8.64
CA ARG A 936 -36.30 17.18 -9.40
C ARG A 936 -35.17 16.24 -9.83
N GLY A 937 -35.40 14.92 -9.71
CA GLY A 937 -34.47 13.87 -10.15
C GLY A 937 -33.35 13.57 -9.16
N THR A 938 -32.63 12.48 -9.41
CA THR A 938 -31.58 11.96 -8.50
C THR A 938 -30.17 12.01 -9.11
N GLY A 939 -30.05 12.03 -10.44
CA GLY A 939 -28.77 11.87 -11.15
C GLY A 939 -28.26 10.42 -11.10
N ALA A 940 -27.27 10.10 -11.94
CA ALA A 940 -26.54 8.83 -11.95
C ALA A 940 -25.09 9.07 -11.50
N GLY A 941 -24.58 8.23 -10.59
CA GLY A 941 -23.22 8.39 -10.06
C GLY A 941 -23.00 9.59 -9.15
N VAL A 942 -24.08 10.17 -8.59
CA VAL A 942 -23.96 11.29 -7.64
C VAL A 942 -23.58 10.74 -6.27
N ALA A 943 -22.31 10.91 -5.91
CA ALA A 943 -21.76 10.53 -4.62
C ALA A 943 -22.20 11.49 -3.51
N SER A 944 -22.26 12.81 -3.75
CA SER A 944 -22.70 13.79 -2.75
C SER A 944 -23.50 14.96 -3.33
N GLN A 945 -24.36 15.57 -2.52
CA GLN A 945 -25.09 16.79 -2.87
C GLN A 945 -25.00 17.82 -1.75
N GLN A 946 -24.67 19.06 -2.08
CA GLN A 946 -24.33 20.08 -1.08
C GLN A 946 -24.84 21.46 -1.51
N LEU A 947 -25.04 22.37 -0.54
CA LEU A 947 -25.15 23.80 -0.85
C LEU A 947 -23.79 24.46 -0.72
N VAL A 948 -23.45 25.27 -1.70
CA VAL A 948 -22.27 26.13 -1.69
C VAL A 948 -22.75 27.58 -1.67
N TYR A 949 -22.27 28.38 -0.73
CA TYR A 949 -22.61 29.80 -0.69
C TYR A 949 -21.37 30.69 -0.63
N ALA A 950 -21.51 31.88 -1.21
CA ALA A 950 -20.51 32.95 -1.19
C ALA A 950 -21.18 34.24 -0.72
N PRO A 951 -20.84 34.76 0.48
CA PRO A 951 -21.43 35.99 1.02
C PRO A 951 -21.42 37.15 0.02
N ASP A 952 -20.30 37.35 -0.67
CA ASP A 952 -20.10 38.42 -1.65
C ASP A 952 -20.41 38.02 -3.11
N GLY A 953 -20.73 36.75 -3.35
CA GLY A 953 -20.87 36.16 -4.69
C GLY A 953 -19.53 35.93 -5.40
N GLY A 954 -19.57 35.80 -6.73
CA GLY A 954 -18.37 35.72 -7.58
C GLY A 954 -17.90 34.30 -7.91
N ILE A 955 -18.61 33.26 -7.46
CA ILE A 955 -18.35 31.89 -7.92
C ILE A 955 -18.88 31.75 -9.35
N THR A 956 -18.00 31.26 -10.23
CA THR A 956 -18.27 31.02 -11.66
C THR A 956 -17.96 29.58 -12.02
N LEU A 957 -18.52 29.08 -13.13
CA LEU A 957 -18.09 27.81 -13.71
C LEU A 957 -16.88 28.04 -14.61
N ARG A 958 -15.83 27.24 -14.44
CA ARG A 958 -14.63 27.21 -15.28
C ARG A 958 -14.24 25.77 -15.52
N ASP A 959 -14.21 25.39 -16.79
CA ASP A 959 -13.81 24.05 -17.24
C ASP A 959 -14.55 22.94 -16.49
N GLY A 960 -15.87 23.07 -16.32
CA GLY A 960 -16.69 22.07 -15.63
C GLY A 960 -16.54 22.04 -14.10
N SER A 961 -15.85 23.01 -13.49
CA SER A 961 -15.66 23.12 -12.04
C SER A 961 -16.06 24.50 -11.49
N LEU A 962 -16.22 24.64 -10.18
CA LEU A 962 -16.40 25.95 -9.53
C LEU A 962 -15.06 26.70 -9.46
N SER A 963 -15.07 28.00 -9.71
CA SER A 963 -13.88 28.86 -9.61
C SER A 963 -13.37 29.03 -8.18
N ASP A 964 -14.25 28.88 -7.18
CA ASP A 964 -13.95 28.82 -5.75
C ASP A 964 -14.98 27.87 -5.11
N GLU A 965 -14.57 27.08 -4.13
CA GLU A 965 -15.45 26.10 -3.47
C GLU A 965 -16.39 26.71 -2.41
N GLY A 966 -16.27 28.02 -2.16
CA GLY A 966 -17.12 28.77 -1.25
C GLY A 966 -17.10 28.24 0.18
N ARG A 967 -18.24 28.35 0.85
CA ARG A 967 -18.56 27.68 2.11
C ARG A 967 -19.68 26.68 1.88
N TRP A 968 -19.57 25.51 2.48
CA TRP A 968 -20.51 24.41 2.31
C TRP A 968 -21.53 24.37 3.45
N LEU A 969 -22.77 24.02 3.09
CA LEU A 969 -23.75 23.45 4.01
C LEU A 969 -24.03 22.03 3.55
N ARG A 970 -23.77 21.06 4.43
CA ARG A 970 -23.98 19.66 4.13
C ARG A 970 -25.46 19.33 4.05
N LEU A 971 -25.85 18.49 3.11
CA LEU A 971 -27.22 18.05 2.94
C LEU A 971 -27.38 16.56 3.25
N ASN A 972 -28.46 16.23 3.95
CA ASN A 972 -28.88 14.85 4.22
C ASN A 972 -30.18 14.54 3.45
N PRO A 973 -30.27 13.41 2.75
CA PRO A 973 -31.50 12.99 2.08
C PRO A 973 -32.69 12.94 3.04
N ALA A 974 -33.84 13.45 2.58
CA ALA A 974 -35.07 13.52 3.36
C ALA A 974 -36.30 13.25 2.48
N ARG A 975 -37.47 13.25 3.11
CA ARG A 975 -38.77 13.30 2.42
C ARG A 975 -39.49 14.55 2.87
N LEU A 976 -40.29 15.13 1.97
CA LEU A 976 -41.22 16.17 2.37
C LEU A 976 -42.16 15.64 3.47
N THR A 977 -42.50 16.48 4.44
CA THR A 977 -43.56 16.22 5.41
C THR A 977 -44.93 16.32 4.74
N ASP A 978 -45.97 15.79 5.38
CA ASP A 978 -47.34 15.93 4.86
C ASP A 978 -47.77 17.39 4.75
N ALA A 979 -47.35 18.23 5.70
CA ALA A 979 -47.61 19.67 5.67
C ALA A 979 -46.91 20.35 4.49
N GLN A 980 -45.63 20.04 4.24
CA GLN A 980 -44.89 20.56 3.09
C GLN A 980 -45.51 20.10 1.76
N ARG A 981 -45.89 18.82 1.63
CA ARG A 981 -46.59 18.31 0.43
C ARG A 981 -47.93 18.98 0.18
N ALA A 982 -48.68 19.26 1.25
CA ALA A 982 -49.96 19.95 1.14
C ALA A 982 -49.80 21.43 0.75
N ALA A 983 -48.74 22.09 1.23
CA ALA A 983 -48.42 23.48 0.88
C ALA A 983 -47.83 23.62 -0.53
N HIS A 984 -47.08 22.61 -0.99
CA HIS A 984 -46.35 22.59 -2.27
C HIS A 984 -46.62 21.31 -3.07
N PRO A 985 -47.87 21.08 -3.54
CA PRO A 985 -48.22 19.88 -4.29
C PRO A 985 -47.44 19.75 -5.61
N GLU A 986 -46.99 20.86 -6.21
CA GLU A 986 -46.13 20.90 -7.38
C GLU A 986 -44.73 20.30 -7.14
N LEU A 987 -44.30 20.23 -5.88
CA LEU A 987 -43.01 19.69 -5.46
C LEU A 987 -43.11 18.24 -4.95
N ALA A 988 -44.29 17.61 -5.00
CA ALA A 988 -44.54 16.29 -4.41
C ALA A 988 -43.59 15.18 -4.92
N ASP A 989 -43.19 15.27 -6.20
CA ASP A 989 -42.29 14.31 -6.85
C ASP A 989 -40.81 14.74 -6.80
N HIS A 990 -40.48 15.81 -6.07
CA HIS A 990 -39.10 16.28 -5.93
C HIS A 990 -38.38 15.52 -4.81
N GLN A 991 -37.08 15.33 -5.00
CA GLN A 991 -36.20 14.83 -3.95
C GLN A 991 -35.99 15.95 -2.92
N ALA A 992 -36.12 15.61 -1.64
CA ALA A 992 -35.92 16.55 -0.54
C ALA A 992 -34.64 16.27 0.22
N PHE A 993 -34.07 17.33 0.78
CA PHE A 993 -32.86 17.32 1.58
C PHE A 993 -33.01 18.24 2.78
N THR A 994 -32.33 17.91 3.87
CA THR A 994 -32.23 18.76 5.06
C THR A 994 -30.81 19.18 5.31
N VAL A 995 -30.60 20.42 5.74
CA VAL A 995 -29.27 20.90 6.17
C VAL A 995 -28.81 20.12 7.40
N ASP A 996 -27.59 19.59 7.33
CA ASP A 996 -26.91 18.84 8.39
C ASP A 996 -26.93 19.65 9.70
N PRO A 997 -27.30 19.02 10.84
CA PRO A 997 -27.32 19.69 12.14
C PRO A 997 -26.04 20.48 12.48
N ARG A 998 -24.87 19.98 12.06
CA ARG A 998 -23.56 20.62 12.28
C ARG A 998 -23.42 21.97 11.58
N ASP A 999 -24.16 22.17 10.49
CA ASP A 999 -24.05 23.36 9.64
C ASP A 999 -25.18 24.38 9.87
N ARG A 1000 -26.18 24.06 10.68
CA ARG A 1000 -27.37 24.91 10.88
C ARG A 1000 -27.07 26.31 11.40
N GLY A 1001 -25.99 26.47 12.16
CA GLY A 1001 -25.52 27.78 12.63
C GLY A 1001 -25.16 28.75 11.48
N ARG A 1002 -24.88 28.23 10.29
CA ARG A 1002 -24.50 29.01 9.09
C ARG A 1002 -25.66 29.29 8.13
N ILE A 1003 -26.87 28.79 8.41
CA ILE A 1003 -28.04 28.98 7.50
C ILE A 1003 -28.40 30.46 7.34
N ALA A 1004 -28.40 31.23 8.42
CA ALA A 1004 -28.73 32.65 8.36
C ALA A 1004 -27.75 33.43 7.47
N GLU A 1005 -26.46 33.08 7.54
CA GLU A 1005 -25.44 33.66 6.68
C GLU A 1005 -25.62 33.24 5.22
N ALA A 1006 -25.86 31.95 4.95
CA ALA A 1006 -26.08 31.45 3.60
C ALA A 1006 -27.31 32.10 2.93
N ARG A 1007 -28.41 32.28 3.66
CA ARG A 1007 -29.61 32.96 3.15
C ARG A 1007 -29.42 34.46 2.91
N ALA A 1008 -28.56 35.11 3.69
CA ALA A 1008 -28.19 36.50 3.50
C ALA A 1008 -27.12 36.70 2.40
N SER A 1009 -26.53 35.61 1.91
CA SER A 1009 -25.47 35.66 0.90
C SER A 1009 -25.99 36.09 -0.47
N ARG A 1010 -25.10 36.65 -1.29
CA ARG A 1010 -25.43 37.06 -2.67
C ARG A 1010 -25.55 35.88 -3.63
N GLN A 1011 -25.11 34.68 -3.24
CA GLN A 1011 -25.07 33.53 -4.12
C GLN A 1011 -25.13 32.23 -3.30
N VAL A 1012 -26.15 31.42 -3.58
CA VAL A 1012 -26.30 30.05 -3.07
C VAL A 1012 -26.48 29.11 -4.26
N ILE A 1013 -25.70 28.04 -4.28
CA ILE A 1013 -25.60 27.09 -5.38
C ILE A 1013 -25.89 25.70 -4.82
N ALA A 1014 -26.81 24.96 -5.45
CA ALA A 1014 -26.94 23.52 -5.21
C ALA A 1014 -25.96 22.78 -6.13
N THR A 1015 -25.16 21.87 -5.55
CA THR A 1015 -24.13 21.12 -6.26
C THR A 1015 -24.35 19.62 -6.11
N GLN A 1016 -23.97 18.86 -7.12
CA GLN A 1016 -23.94 17.39 -7.13
C GLN A 1016 -22.56 16.94 -7.62
N ARG A 1017 -21.94 16.00 -6.93
CA ARG A 1017 -20.57 15.54 -7.21
C ARG A 1017 -20.45 14.03 -7.35
N GLY A 1018 -19.50 13.59 -8.18
CA GLY A 1018 -19.03 12.20 -8.24
C GLY A 1018 -18.01 11.90 -7.15
N GLN A 1019 -17.56 10.64 -7.05
CA GLN A 1019 -16.60 10.20 -6.02
C GLN A 1019 -15.28 10.96 -6.08
N ASP A 1020 -14.75 11.20 -7.26
CA ASP A 1020 -13.53 12.01 -7.44
C ASP A 1020 -13.72 13.49 -7.06
N GLY A 1021 -14.95 13.93 -6.77
CA GLY A 1021 -15.29 15.33 -6.49
C GLY A 1021 -15.66 16.14 -7.72
N ALA A 1022 -15.67 15.51 -8.90
CA ALA A 1022 -16.11 16.13 -10.14
C ALA A 1022 -17.52 16.67 -10.01
N LEU A 1023 -17.74 17.88 -10.50
CA LEU A 1023 -19.06 18.50 -10.51
C LEU A 1023 -19.93 17.83 -11.59
N LEU A 1024 -20.98 17.14 -11.15
CA LEU A 1024 -21.95 16.47 -12.01
C LEU A 1024 -23.17 17.35 -12.30
N GLY A 1025 -23.47 18.29 -11.41
CA GLY A 1025 -24.56 19.27 -11.53
C GLY A 1025 -24.31 20.49 -10.64
N ALA A 1026 -24.67 21.67 -11.12
CA ALA A 1026 -24.57 22.92 -10.37
C ALA A 1026 -25.61 23.94 -10.86
N THR A 1027 -26.44 24.44 -9.94
CA THR A 1027 -27.52 25.38 -10.25
C THR A 1027 -27.72 26.39 -9.12
N THR A 1028 -28.29 27.55 -9.42
CA THR A 1028 -28.67 28.51 -8.36
C THR A 1028 -29.86 27.97 -7.55
N VAL A 1029 -30.01 28.48 -6.32
CA VAL A 1029 -31.11 28.08 -5.44
C VAL A 1029 -32.10 29.23 -5.30
N ASP A 1030 -33.37 28.96 -5.58
CA ASP A 1030 -34.45 29.91 -5.29
C ASP A 1030 -34.66 30.02 -3.77
N LEU A 1031 -34.47 31.23 -3.25
CA LEU A 1031 -34.70 31.55 -1.85
C LEU A 1031 -36.16 32.01 -1.64
N PRO A 1032 -36.81 31.62 -0.53
CA PRO A 1032 -38.17 32.06 -0.25
C PRO A 1032 -38.21 33.58 -0.03
N ALA A 1033 -39.24 34.24 -0.56
CA ALA A 1033 -39.45 35.67 -0.33
C ALA A 1033 -39.65 35.93 1.18
N HIS A 1034 -38.79 36.78 1.76
CA HIS A 1034 -38.81 37.15 3.17
C HIS A 1034 -40.07 37.89 3.61
#